data_AF-A0ABD2BT52-F1
#
_entry.id   AF-A0ABD2BT52-F1
#
_cell.length_a   1.000
_cell.length_b   1.000
_cell.length_c   1.000
_cell.angle_alpha   90.00
_cell.angle_beta   90.00
_cell.angle_gamma   90.00
#
_symmetry.space_group_name_H-M   'P 1'
#
loop_
_entity.id
_entity.type
_entity.pdbx_description
1 polymer ?
#
loop_
_entity_poly.entity_id
_entity_poly.type
_entity_poly.pdbx_seq_one_letter_code
_entity_poly.pdbx_strand_id
1 'polypeptide(L)'
;MEIMEDGNLVDRVRILLQRDMQYYQEMQTVLREALCIRVSGGKLDFPRHASFAAIKIVMWWEAEFLITFKRPSGLSTVKSKTITELETNDGVVKNVLPSDFILMVVDTADQLLEHLHTLIQECLDHADLTVLTATLGAAALIRNCLWCYNQYVKNIVSTGSSEKINNCYKSYHEMAEAVAERLLDLHCRLISLYILNEADSLDWQSDKSFFEKERCSFVVQMWWLYMQGTRADLWETVPPQMAQRVFTGMLNESLSIIVTRFVYGRPTLARSEQFWTDAFNVLCCTGYLTLAACTDSEEMIGIRSNKLPTVIRDVHAKCNELLVCLLFRGTPLEDLYQAFRNGLENLQILQQRRGPSPWILICVPRLLGKSDLDVQLDDLTEDRIVILELNILRNQPQPNWPQLIKVISMNNYVVAKMLLNVLVRKCVGFTSYQNLTITRKNETTFKDGNNKNELHNQKNCGGFLCSESSCKKLSTISPNLGLFSLTYILAIIVNDPEDVIIPALKQDPNWANYLDRQQVWNQSRPPWLNALMVPLISMMPSIVETLLDAVKTGASMYQAMSLALACFTELHVTTPMTILRTALALNKNVPARCHPLGGSVLLQIFSGALYSSFLDIATNDQTDIQSKTSVEINLESGSFNPHDKIAASNALAEAICSIDEDNKHTAQIDYFTQVIEDSVKRTNQSPRCVKLKNMTRIIETYTDELLFTDTGRQSLKITHEYLLRASDWVLKGLWNGGSYPQPDLIDFSEIPLKAKPLTHIMFHIEDTDFDQFLTNYESTNWKKILTMPLSVNVERARSQTLARPEFKNVGELSQEEREVVNSIKRLCSSSVRSTRFK
;
A
#
# COMPACT_ATOMS: atom_id res chain seq x y z
N MET A 1 -13.01 -13.67 -32.20
CA MET A 1 -13.54 -13.84 -30.82
C MET A 1 -14.78 -13.01 -30.53
N GLU A 2 -14.99 -11.83 -31.16
CA GLU A 2 -16.23 -11.06 -30.97
C GLU A 2 -17.46 -11.77 -31.59
N ILE A 3 -18.57 -11.80 -30.85
CA ILE A 3 -19.86 -12.35 -31.29
C ILE A 3 -20.81 -11.17 -31.50
N MET A 4 -21.07 -10.85 -32.77
CA MET A 4 -21.97 -9.77 -33.21
C MET A 4 -23.44 -10.21 -33.35
N GLU A 5 -23.78 -11.45 -32.99
CA GLU A 5 -25.13 -12.01 -33.25
C GLU A 5 -26.14 -11.67 -32.15
N ASP A 6 -27.35 -11.25 -32.55
CA ASP A 6 -28.53 -10.96 -31.73
C ASP A 6 -29.22 -12.25 -31.24
N GLY A 7 -28.49 -13.07 -30.48
CA GLY A 7 -28.98 -14.33 -29.89
C GLY A 7 -29.32 -14.21 -28.41
N ASN A 8 -30.06 -15.20 -27.88
CA ASN A 8 -30.25 -15.38 -26.43
C ASN A 8 -28.87 -15.47 -25.75
N LEU A 9 -28.71 -14.81 -24.60
CA LEU A 9 -27.43 -14.70 -23.90
C LEU A 9 -26.80 -16.09 -23.62
N VAL A 10 -27.62 -17.08 -23.27
CA VAL A 10 -27.16 -18.47 -23.03
C VAL A 10 -26.46 -19.05 -24.27
N ASP A 11 -27.01 -18.84 -25.47
CA ASP A 11 -26.43 -19.34 -26.72
C ASP A 11 -25.14 -18.58 -27.09
N ARG A 12 -25.12 -17.25 -26.83
CA ARG A 12 -23.91 -16.43 -27.03
C ARG A 12 -22.76 -16.90 -26.15
N VAL A 13 -23.03 -17.23 -24.89
CA VAL A 13 -22.03 -17.80 -23.97
C VAL A 13 -21.51 -19.13 -24.49
N ARG A 14 -22.39 -20.05 -24.92
CA ARG A 14 -21.98 -21.34 -25.48
C ARG A 14 -21.05 -21.19 -26.68
N ILE A 15 -21.38 -20.32 -27.64
CA ILE A 15 -20.55 -20.07 -28.83
C ILE A 15 -19.19 -19.46 -28.43
N LEU A 16 -19.18 -18.56 -27.44
CA LEU A 16 -17.94 -17.94 -26.95
C LEU A 16 -16.99 -18.97 -26.36
N LEU A 17 -17.49 -19.86 -25.50
CA LEU A 17 -16.69 -20.90 -24.86
C LEU A 17 -16.16 -21.92 -25.88
N GLN A 18 -16.97 -22.28 -26.89
CA GLN A 18 -16.52 -23.14 -27.99
C GLN A 18 -15.36 -22.50 -28.79
N ARG A 19 -15.44 -21.20 -29.08
CA ARG A 19 -14.37 -20.47 -29.78
C ARG A 19 -13.13 -20.30 -28.91
N ASP A 20 -13.30 -20.07 -27.61
CA ASP A 20 -12.20 -19.99 -26.65
C ASP A 20 -11.43 -21.32 -26.55
N MET A 21 -12.16 -22.45 -26.53
CA MET A 21 -11.57 -23.78 -26.56
C MET A 21 -10.85 -24.09 -27.87
N GLN A 22 -11.44 -23.74 -29.03
CA GLN A 22 -10.77 -23.89 -30.33
C GLN A 22 -9.47 -23.08 -30.38
N TYR A 23 -9.50 -21.85 -29.89
CA TYR A 23 -8.31 -21.01 -29.81
C TYR A 23 -7.23 -21.63 -28.92
N TYR A 24 -7.61 -22.17 -27.76
CA TYR A 24 -6.68 -22.88 -26.88
C TYR A 24 -6.07 -24.10 -27.57
N GLN A 25 -6.87 -24.91 -28.28
CA GLN A 25 -6.38 -26.08 -29.00
C GLN A 25 -5.36 -25.71 -30.10
N GLU A 26 -5.58 -24.60 -30.81
CA GLU A 26 -4.68 -24.11 -31.87
C GLU A 26 -3.42 -23.43 -31.34
N MET A 27 -3.56 -22.57 -30.33
CA MET A 27 -2.51 -21.63 -29.89
C MET A 27 -1.89 -21.99 -28.53
N GLN A 28 -2.42 -23.01 -27.84
CA GLN A 28 -1.99 -23.45 -26.50
C GLN A 28 -1.91 -22.30 -25.49
N THR A 29 -2.80 -21.31 -25.64
CA THR A 29 -2.86 -20.13 -24.78
C THR A 29 -4.30 -19.65 -24.66
N VAL A 30 -4.65 -19.03 -23.54
CA VAL A 30 -5.94 -18.38 -23.34
C VAL A 30 -5.76 -16.86 -23.43
N LEU A 31 -6.63 -16.20 -24.19
CA LEU A 31 -6.63 -14.75 -24.31
C LEU A 31 -6.95 -14.10 -22.97
N ARG A 32 -6.16 -13.10 -22.60
CA ARG A 32 -6.31 -12.35 -21.35
C ARG A 32 -6.61 -10.90 -21.65
N GLU A 33 -7.49 -10.33 -20.86
CA GLU A 33 -7.72 -8.89 -20.83
C GLU A 33 -7.40 -8.35 -19.44
N ALA A 34 -6.84 -7.14 -19.40
CA ALA A 34 -6.50 -6.45 -18.17
C ALA A 34 -7.73 -5.80 -17.54
N LEU A 35 -7.87 -5.95 -16.23
CA LEU A 35 -8.80 -5.16 -15.43
C LEU A 35 -8.18 -3.80 -15.11
N CYS A 36 -9.04 -2.83 -14.79
CA CYS A 36 -8.60 -1.57 -14.25
C CYS A 36 -7.74 -1.80 -13.00
N ILE A 37 -6.50 -1.29 -13.00
CA ILE A 37 -5.56 -1.38 -11.85
C ILE A 37 -6.19 -0.83 -10.57
N ARG A 38 -7.17 0.08 -10.67
CA ARG A 38 -7.89 0.63 -9.49
C ARG A 38 -8.93 -0.30 -8.90
N VAL A 39 -9.43 -1.25 -9.67
CA VAL A 39 -10.41 -2.24 -9.22
C VAL A 39 -9.70 -3.46 -8.65
N SER A 40 -8.52 -3.81 -9.19
CA SER A 40 -7.73 -4.95 -8.73
C SER A 40 -7.44 -4.89 -7.23
N GLY A 41 -7.60 -6.04 -6.57
CA GLY A 41 -7.42 -6.24 -5.15
C GLY A 41 -8.59 -5.74 -4.31
N GLY A 42 -8.29 -5.02 -3.23
CA GLY A 42 -9.30 -4.60 -2.24
C GLY A 42 -9.92 -5.77 -1.45
N LYS A 43 -11.10 -5.54 -0.85
CA LYS A 43 -11.75 -6.52 0.05
C LYS A 43 -12.23 -7.80 -0.66
N LEU A 44 -12.60 -7.70 -1.93
CA LEU A 44 -13.01 -8.85 -2.74
C LEU A 44 -11.83 -9.49 -3.50
N ASP A 45 -10.65 -8.89 -3.43
CA ASP A 45 -9.43 -9.33 -4.11
C ASP A 45 -9.65 -9.55 -5.62
N PHE A 46 -9.97 -8.47 -6.35
CA PHE A 46 -10.15 -8.56 -7.81
C PHE A 46 -8.82 -8.86 -8.54
N PRO A 47 -8.84 -9.69 -9.58
CA PRO A 47 -7.66 -9.98 -10.37
C PRO A 47 -7.16 -8.77 -11.17
N ARG A 48 -5.90 -8.80 -11.59
CA ARG A 48 -5.36 -7.84 -12.56
C ARG A 48 -5.66 -8.24 -14.00
N HIS A 49 -5.66 -9.54 -14.27
CA HIS A 49 -6.00 -10.12 -15.56
C HIS A 49 -7.04 -11.22 -15.39
N ALA A 50 -7.95 -11.35 -16.33
CA ALA A 50 -8.88 -12.49 -16.39
C ALA A 50 -8.98 -12.98 -17.83
N SER A 51 -9.54 -14.18 -18.02
CA SER A 51 -9.78 -14.69 -19.36
C SER A 51 -10.74 -13.77 -20.13
N PHE A 52 -10.49 -13.62 -21.43
CA PHE A 52 -11.34 -12.84 -22.33
C PHE A 52 -12.80 -13.29 -22.23
N ALA A 53 -13.04 -14.61 -22.21
CA ALA A 53 -14.37 -15.18 -22.10
C ALA A 53 -15.11 -14.70 -20.83
N ALA A 54 -14.45 -14.76 -19.67
CA ALA A 54 -15.06 -14.33 -18.41
C ALA A 54 -15.39 -12.83 -18.41
N ILE A 55 -14.51 -11.98 -18.95
CA ILE A 55 -14.76 -10.55 -19.03
C ILE A 55 -15.97 -10.23 -19.91
N LYS A 56 -16.09 -10.87 -21.09
CA LYS A 56 -17.26 -10.68 -21.98
C LYS A 56 -18.56 -11.17 -21.35
N ILE A 57 -18.53 -12.31 -20.65
CA ILE A 57 -19.71 -12.83 -19.94
C ILE A 57 -20.16 -11.83 -18.86
N VAL A 58 -19.24 -11.29 -18.06
CA VAL A 58 -19.57 -10.27 -17.05
C VAL A 58 -20.10 -8.99 -17.71
N MET A 59 -19.52 -8.54 -18.84
CA MET A 59 -20.05 -7.39 -19.58
C MET A 59 -21.52 -7.59 -19.98
N TRP A 60 -21.88 -8.78 -20.46
CA TRP A 60 -23.25 -9.10 -20.81
C TRP A 60 -24.16 -9.19 -19.59
N TRP A 61 -23.70 -9.78 -18.49
CA TRP A 61 -24.46 -9.82 -17.24
C TRP A 61 -24.72 -8.42 -16.69
N GLU A 62 -23.74 -7.51 -16.74
CA GLU A 62 -23.88 -6.12 -16.27
C GLU A 62 -24.90 -5.33 -17.11
N ALA A 63 -24.91 -5.53 -18.43
CA ALA A 63 -25.89 -4.91 -19.32
C ALA A 63 -27.32 -5.38 -18.97
N GLU A 64 -27.53 -6.69 -18.84
CA GLU A 64 -28.82 -7.29 -18.46
C GLU A 64 -29.24 -6.91 -17.03
N PHE A 65 -28.29 -6.80 -16.10
CA PHE A 65 -28.55 -6.35 -14.73
C PHE A 65 -29.10 -4.92 -14.72
N LEU A 66 -28.48 -4.02 -15.48
CA LEU A 66 -28.90 -2.62 -15.57
C LEU A 66 -30.30 -2.49 -16.18
N ILE A 67 -30.62 -3.30 -17.18
CA ILE A 67 -31.97 -3.36 -17.79
C ILE A 67 -33.00 -3.88 -16.77
N THR A 68 -32.68 -4.98 -16.08
CA THR A 68 -33.59 -5.67 -15.16
C THR A 68 -33.88 -4.87 -13.88
N PHE A 69 -32.85 -4.32 -13.25
CA PHE A 69 -32.94 -3.66 -11.95
C PHE A 69 -32.99 -2.13 -12.05
N LYS A 70 -32.79 -1.55 -13.24
CA LYS A 70 -32.76 -0.10 -13.52
C LYS A 70 -31.79 0.68 -12.63
N ARG A 71 -30.76 -0.01 -12.12
CA ARG A 71 -29.73 0.53 -11.22
C ARG A 71 -28.40 -0.17 -11.51
N PRO A 72 -27.26 0.52 -11.28
CA PRO A 72 -25.95 -0.12 -11.39
C PRO A 72 -25.75 -1.15 -10.26
N SER A 73 -25.09 -2.25 -10.57
CA SER A 73 -24.70 -3.31 -9.62
C SER A 73 -23.60 -2.90 -8.63
N GLY A 74 -23.02 -1.70 -8.81
CA GLY A 74 -21.83 -1.25 -8.08
C GLY A 74 -20.51 -1.70 -8.70
N LEU A 75 -20.52 -2.55 -9.74
CA LEU A 75 -19.30 -2.95 -10.49
C LEU A 75 -18.95 -1.93 -11.57
N SER A 76 -19.96 -1.44 -12.32
CA SER A 76 -19.79 -0.38 -13.32
C SER A 76 -20.38 0.95 -12.84
N THR A 77 -19.63 2.05 -12.96
CA THR A 77 -20.13 3.42 -12.70
C THR A 77 -20.69 4.02 -13.99
N VAL A 78 -21.55 3.31 -14.70
CA VAL A 78 -22.29 3.93 -15.81
C VAL A 78 -23.25 4.94 -15.18
N LYS A 79 -23.02 6.22 -15.44
CA LYS A 79 -23.93 7.27 -14.96
C LYS A 79 -25.31 7.03 -15.55
N SER A 80 -26.34 7.20 -14.73
CA SER A 80 -27.77 7.09 -15.06
C SER A 80 -28.24 7.92 -16.27
N LYS A 81 -27.38 8.74 -16.90
CA LYS A 81 -27.69 9.54 -18.10
C LYS A 81 -27.79 8.71 -19.38
N THR A 82 -27.16 7.53 -19.45
CA THR A 82 -27.24 6.65 -20.63
C THR A 82 -28.51 5.79 -20.68
N ILE A 83 -29.30 5.76 -19.60
CA ILE A 83 -30.56 5.00 -19.55
C ILE A 83 -31.54 5.53 -20.61
N THR A 84 -31.53 6.84 -20.86
CA THR A 84 -32.43 7.47 -21.84
C THR A 84 -31.98 7.26 -23.29
N GLU A 85 -30.69 6.99 -23.53
CA GLU A 85 -30.17 6.72 -24.89
C GLU A 85 -30.31 5.23 -25.27
N LEU A 86 -30.20 4.32 -24.30
CA LEU A 86 -30.48 2.89 -24.47
C LEU A 86 -31.96 2.59 -24.73
N GLU A 87 -32.88 3.43 -24.25
CA GLU A 87 -34.31 3.33 -24.58
C GLU A 87 -34.62 3.79 -26.02
N THR A 88 -33.71 4.54 -26.68
CA THR A 88 -33.95 5.09 -28.02
C THR A 88 -33.36 4.28 -29.17
N ASN A 89 -32.41 3.37 -28.90
CA ASN A 89 -31.75 2.55 -29.92
C ASN A 89 -31.58 1.09 -29.44
N ASP A 90 -32.67 0.31 -29.31
CA ASP A 90 -32.77 -1.04 -29.91
C ASP A 90 -34.14 -1.68 -29.59
N GLY A 91 -34.55 -2.65 -30.40
CA GLY A 91 -35.89 -3.25 -30.43
C GLY A 91 -36.41 -3.88 -29.12
N VAL A 92 -37.75 -3.94 -29.02
CA VAL A 92 -38.57 -4.73 -28.06
C VAL A 92 -37.83 -5.19 -26.80
N VAL A 93 -37.65 -4.30 -25.82
CA VAL A 93 -37.11 -4.64 -24.50
C VAL A 93 -38.07 -5.61 -23.80
N LYS A 94 -37.76 -6.92 -23.83
CA LYS A 94 -38.41 -7.90 -22.96
C LYS A 94 -37.95 -7.59 -21.54
N ASN A 95 -38.85 -7.08 -20.70
CA ASN A 95 -38.60 -6.91 -19.27
C ASN A 95 -38.38 -8.30 -18.63
N VAL A 96 -37.14 -8.73 -18.49
CA VAL A 96 -36.76 -9.97 -17.79
C VAL A 96 -37.11 -9.80 -16.31
N LEU A 97 -37.78 -10.79 -15.71
CA LEU A 97 -38.05 -10.76 -14.27
C LEU A 97 -36.74 -10.98 -13.49
N PRO A 98 -36.56 -10.35 -12.31
CA PRO A 98 -35.37 -10.54 -11.48
C PRO A 98 -35.03 -12.01 -11.19
N SER A 99 -36.03 -12.88 -11.08
CA SER A 99 -35.85 -14.34 -10.92
C SER A 99 -35.27 -15.01 -12.16
N ASP A 100 -35.70 -14.58 -13.35
CA ASP A 100 -35.30 -15.16 -14.63
C ASP A 100 -33.88 -14.71 -14.98
N PHE A 101 -33.52 -13.47 -14.64
CA PHE A 101 -32.14 -12.99 -14.69
C PHE A 101 -31.21 -13.86 -13.84
N ILE A 102 -31.58 -14.15 -12.58
CA ILE A 102 -30.75 -15.00 -11.71
C ILE A 102 -30.56 -16.40 -12.29
N LEU A 103 -31.63 -17.00 -12.83
CA LEU A 103 -31.52 -18.33 -13.45
C LEU A 103 -30.61 -18.31 -14.68
N MET A 104 -30.69 -17.27 -15.50
CA MET A 104 -29.81 -17.08 -16.65
C MET A 104 -28.34 -16.89 -16.24
N VAL A 105 -28.07 -16.09 -15.20
CA VAL A 105 -26.71 -15.93 -14.66
C VAL A 105 -26.19 -17.27 -14.12
N VAL A 106 -27.00 -18.02 -13.37
CA VAL A 106 -26.58 -19.33 -12.84
C VAL A 106 -26.28 -20.32 -13.97
N ASP A 107 -27.16 -20.45 -14.97
CA ASP A 107 -26.95 -21.36 -16.10
C ASP A 107 -25.70 -21.02 -16.91
N THR A 108 -25.50 -19.73 -17.22
CA THR A 108 -24.29 -19.28 -17.95
C THR A 108 -23.02 -19.38 -17.11
N ALA A 109 -23.12 -19.21 -15.78
CA ALA A 109 -22.00 -19.40 -14.86
C ALA A 109 -21.60 -20.88 -14.74
N ASP A 110 -22.57 -21.80 -14.72
CA ASP A 110 -22.30 -23.24 -14.68
C ASP A 110 -21.60 -23.71 -15.97
N GLN A 111 -22.02 -23.22 -17.15
CA GLN A 111 -21.34 -23.51 -18.42
C GLN A 111 -19.89 -23.02 -18.43
N LEU A 112 -19.63 -21.81 -17.92
CA LEU A 112 -18.27 -21.29 -17.79
C LEU A 112 -17.46 -22.10 -16.76
N LEU A 113 -18.07 -22.58 -15.69
CA LEU A 113 -17.40 -23.37 -14.66
C LEU A 113 -16.90 -24.71 -15.24
N GLU A 114 -17.72 -25.40 -16.04
CA GLU A 114 -17.35 -26.62 -16.76
C GLU A 114 -16.21 -26.39 -17.76
N HIS A 115 -16.26 -25.27 -18.49
CA HIS A 115 -15.19 -24.86 -19.41
C HIS A 115 -13.87 -24.62 -18.67
N LEU A 116 -13.91 -23.89 -17.55
CA LEU A 116 -12.73 -23.64 -16.72
C LEU A 116 -12.16 -24.95 -16.15
N HIS A 117 -13.01 -25.90 -15.71
CA HIS A 117 -12.56 -27.22 -15.27
C HIS A 117 -11.78 -27.96 -16.36
N THR A 118 -12.29 -27.95 -17.59
CA THR A 118 -11.61 -28.58 -18.75
C THR A 118 -10.26 -27.93 -19.00
N LEU A 119 -10.22 -26.60 -19.06
CA LEU A 119 -8.96 -25.86 -19.26
C LEU A 119 -7.94 -26.12 -18.15
N ILE A 120 -8.37 -26.21 -16.88
CA ILE A 120 -7.48 -26.51 -15.75
C ILE A 120 -6.90 -27.92 -15.90
N GLN A 121 -7.69 -28.90 -16.30
CA GLN A 121 -7.20 -30.27 -16.50
C GLN A 121 -6.14 -30.33 -17.60
N GLU A 122 -6.44 -29.78 -18.78
CA GLU A 122 -5.50 -29.75 -19.93
C GLU A 122 -4.23 -28.95 -19.60
N CYS A 123 -4.38 -27.82 -18.91
CA CYS A 123 -3.27 -26.98 -18.46
C CYS A 123 -2.33 -27.72 -17.50
N LEU A 124 -2.86 -28.54 -16.59
CA LEU A 124 -2.05 -29.32 -15.64
C LEU A 124 -1.26 -30.43 -16.34
N ASP A 125 -1.82 -31.03 -17.39
CA ASP A 125 -1.11 -32.04 -18.20
C ASP A 125 0.05 -31.42 -18.98
N HIS A 126 -0.08 -30.16 -19.42
CA HIS A 126 0.95 -29.42 -20.16
C HIS A 126 1.82 -28.49 -19.30
N ALA A 127 1.53 -28.38 -17.99
CA ALA A 127 2.18 -27.47 -17.05
C ALA A 127 2.19 -25.98 -17.48
N ASP A 128 1.09 -25.49 -18.06
CA ASP A 128 1.00 -24.11 -18.55
C ASP A 128 0.59 -23.12 -17.45
N LEU A 129 1.58 -22.56 -16.76
CA LEU A 129 1.39 -21.52 -15.74
C LEU A 129 0.56 -20.33 -16.22
N THR A 130 0.66 -19.99 -17.50
CA THR A 130 0.00 -18.83 -18.03
C THR A 130 -1.51 -19.09 -18.11
N VAL A 131 -1.93 -20.25 -18.59
CA VAL A 131 -3.34 -20.64 -18.64
C VAL A 131 -3.90 -20.78 -17.22
N LEU A 132 -3.13 -21.35 -16.29
CA LEU A 132 -3.54 -21.50 -14.89
C LEU A 132 -3.80 -20.16 -14.19
N THR A 133 -2.95 -19.16 -14.43
CA THR A 133 -3.15 -17.80 -13.89
C THR A 133 -4.34 -17.09 -14.54
N ALA A 134 -4.60 -17.33 -15.83
CA ALA A 134 -5.80 -16.83 -16.52
C ALA A 134 -7.10 -17.41 -15.95
N THR A 135 -7.15 -18.72 -15.74
CA THR A 135 -8.34 -19.40 -15.20
C THR A 135 -8.58 -19.02 -13.75
N LEU A 136 -7.52 -18.83 -12.95
CA LEU A 136 -7.61 -18.27 -11.60
C LEU A 136 -8.19 -16.86 -11.61
N GLY A 137 -7.71 -16.00 -12.51
CA GLY A 137 -8.25 -14.65 -12.70
C GLY A 137 -9.72 -14.66 -13.10
N ALA A 138 -10.11 -15.54 -14.03
CA ALA A 138 -11.50 -15.75 -14.43
C ALA A 138 -12.39 -16.17 -13.25
N ALA A 139 -11.97 -17.18 -12.49
CA ALA A 139 -12.71 -17.68 -11.35
C ALA A 139 -12.88 -16.60 -10.27
N ALA A 140 -11.82 -15.84 -9.97
CA ALA A 140 -11.86 -14.74 -9.01
C ALA A 140 -12.79 -13.60 -9.47
N LEU A 141 -12.77 -13.23 -10.75
CA LEU A 141 -13.65 -12.20 -11.31
C LEU A 141 -15.12 -12.61 -11.16
N ILE A 142 -15.49 -13.81 -11.62
CA ILE A 142 -16.87 -14.31 -11.57
C ILE A 142 -17.36 -14.45 -10.13
N ARG A 143 -16.53 -15.02 -9.24
CA ARG A 143 -16.80 -15.07 -7.78
C ARG A 143 -17.16 -13.69 -7.23
N ASN A 144 -16.38 -12.67 -7.56
CA ASN A 144 -16.58 -11.33 -7.04
C ASN A 144 -17.86 -10.68 -7.62
N CYS A 145 -18.14 -10.90 -8.90
CA CYS A 145 -19.37 -10.43 -9.54
C CYS A 145 -20.62 -11.07 -8.95
N LEU A 146 -20.61 -12.39 -8.77
CA LEU A 146 -21.70 -13.13 -8.12
C LEU A 146 -21.93 -12.69 -6.68
N TRP A 147 -20.86 -12.37 -5.94
CA TRP A 147 -20.98 -11.80 -4.60
C TRP A 147 -21.75 -10.48 -4.61
N CYS A 148 -21.42 -9.56 -5.54
CA CYS A 148 -22.12 -8.29 -5.68
C CYS A 148 -23.62 -8.54 -5.95
N TYR A 149 -23.95 -9.35 -6.96
CA TYR A 149 -25.35 -9.67 -7.28
C TYR A 149 -26.09 -10.30 -6.11
N ASN A 150 -25.47 -11.23 -5.38
CA ASN A 150 -26.07 -11.88 -4.21
C ASN A 150 -26.40 -10.87 -3.10
N GLN A 151 -25.59 -9.84 -2.87
CA GLN A 151 -25.93 -8.80 -1.88
C GLN A 151 -27.19 -8.02 -2.24
N TYR A 152 -27.44 -7.76 -3.54
CA TYR A 152 -28.67 -7.09 -3.98
C TYR A 152 -29.89 -8.01 -3.93
N VAL A 153 -29.72 -9.27 -4.33
CA VAL A 153 -30.81 -10.24 -4.46
C VAL A 153 -31.41 -10.67 -3.12
N LYS A 154 -30.62 -10.67 -2.03
CA LYS A 154 -31.02 -11.13 -0.68
C LYS A 154 -32.36 -10.59 -0.16
N ASN A 155 -32.77 -9.39 -0.58
CA ASN A 155 -34.00 -8.74 -0.11
C ASN A 155 -35.09 -8.60 -1.18
N ILE A 156 -34.82 -8.96 -2.44
CA ILE A 156 -35.70 -8.63 -3.59
C ILE A 156 -36.36 -9.89 -4.19
N VAL A 157 -35.70 -11.05 -4.14
CA VAL A 157 -36.15 -12.26 -4.85
C VAL A 157 -36.47 -13.39 -3.87
N SER A 158 -37.24 -14.38 -4.32
CA SER A 158 -37.61 -15.57 -3.55
C SER A 158 -36.39 -16.31 -3.01
N THR A 159 -36.53 -16.87 -1.80
CA THR A 159 -35.46 -17.58 -1.07
C THR A 159 -34.77 -18.65 -1.90
N GLY A 160 -35.52 -19.41 -2.72
CA GLY A 160 -34.96 -20.46 -3.57
C GLY A 160 -34.05 -19.96 -4.69
N SER A 161 -34.27 -18.76 -5.24
CA SER A 161 -33.39 -18.17 -6.26
C SER A 161 -32.12 -17.56 -5.66
N SER A 162 -32.23 -16.95 -4.47
CA SER A 162 -31.09 -16.44 -3.71
C SER A 162 -30.15 -17.56 -3.26
N GLU A 163 -30.69 -18.74 -2.95
CA GLU A 163 -29.88 -19.91 -2.61
C GLU A 163 -29.08 -20.42 -3.82
N LYS A 164 -29.68 -20.45 -5.02
CA LYS A 164 -28.98 -20.88 -6.25
C LYS A 164 -27.77 -20.02 -6.59
N ILE A 165 -27.92 -18.68 -6.57
CA ILE A 165 -26.79 -17.78 -6.84
C ILE A 165 -25.71 -17.87 -5.77
N ASN A 166 -26.10 -18.08 -4.51
CA ASN A 166 -25.17 -18.27 -3.41
C ASN A 166 -24.38 -19.59 -3.54
N ASN A 167 -25.02 -20.66 -4.02
CA ASN A 167 -24.34 -21.92 -4.31
C ASN A 167 -23.36 -21.77 -5.47
N CYS A 168 -23.75 -21.08 -6.55
CA CYS A 168 -22.85 -20.77 -7.66
C CYS A 168 -21.63 -19.93 -7.19
N TYR A 169 -21.85 -18.92 -6.34
CA TYR A 169 -20.77 -18.17 -5.70
C TYR A 169 -19.80 -19.06 -4.93
N LYS A 170 -20.30 -20.04 -4.14
CA LYS A 170 -19.47 -20.99 -3.41
C LYS A 170 -18.65 -21.87 -4.35
N SER A 171 -19.25 -22.40 -5.42
CA SER A 171 -18.54 -23.21 -6.42
C SER A 171 -17.36 -22.46 -7.04
N TYR A 172 -17.56 -21.19 -7.40
CA TYR A 172 -16.47 -20.34 -7.92
C TYR A 172 -15.42 -19.97 -6.86
N HIS A 173 -15.81 -19.84 -5.59
CA HIS A 173 -14.87 -19.67 -4.48
C HIS A 173 -13.99 -20.92 -4.30
N GLU A 174 -14.60 -22.10 -4.26
CA GLU A 174 -13.89 -23.39 -4.15
C GLU A 174 -12.97 -23.62 -5.35
N MET A 175 -13.43 -23.31 -6.56
CA MET A 175 -12.61 -23.35 -7.78
C MET A 175 -11.37 -22.45 -7.65
N ALA A 176 -11.54 -21.18 -7.25
CA ALA A 176 -10.43 -20.24 -7.14
C ALA A 176 -9.39 -20.72 -6.10
N GLU A 177 -9.83 -21.24 -4.95
CA GLU A 177 -8.92 -21.81 -3.95
C GLU A 177 -8.22 -23.07 -4.46
N ALA A 178 -8.94 -23.99 -5.13
CA ALA A 178 -8.34 -25.20 -5.68
C ALA A 178 -7.28 -24.90 -6.75
N VAL A 179 -7.55 -23.94 -7.65
CA VAL A 179 -6.60 -23.51 -8.68
C VAL A 179 -5.37 -22.85 -8.06
N ALA A 180 -5.54 -22.02 -7.02
CA ALA A 180 -4.42 -21.42 -6.31
C ALA A 180 -3.53 -22.47 -5.60
N GLU A 181 -4.12 -23.51 -5.01
CA GLU A 181 -3.36 -24.65 -4.46
C GLU A 181 -2.61 -25.43 -5.56
N ARG A 182 -3.21 -25.63 -6.73
CA ARG A 182 -2.53 -26.27 -7.87
C ARG A 182 -1.38 -25.42 -8.39
N LEU A 183 -1.55 -24.11 -8.46
CA LEU A 183 -0.52 -23.16 -8.86
C LEU A 183 0.67 -23.21 -7.89
N LEU A 184 0.39 -23.23 -6.59
CA LEU A 184 1.40 -23.41 -5.55
C LEU A 184 2.15 -24.75 -5.72
N ASP A 185 1.43 -25.87 -5.86
CA ASP A 185 2.04 -27.20 -6.05
C ASP A 185 2.96 -27.23 -7.28
N LEU A 186 2.51 -26.68 -8.41
CA LEU A 186 3.28 -26.64 -9.64
C LEU A 186 4.58 -25.85 -9.46
N HIS A 187 4.53 -24.65 -8.86
CA HIS A 187 5.74 -23.88 -8.55
C HIS A 187 6.67 -24.61 -7.57
N CYS A 188 6.13 -25.25 -6.53
CA CYS A 188 6.92 -26.06 -5.59
C CYS A 188 7.61 -27.23 -6.29
N ARG A 189 6.93 -27.91 -7.21
CA ARG A 189 7.52 -28.96 -8.05
C ARG A 189 8.60 -28.42 -8.96
N LEU A 190 8.39 -27.27 -9.60
CA LEU A 190 9.40 -26.64 -10.45
C LEU A 190 10.67 -26.30 -9.66
N ILE A 191 10.51 -25.71 -8.47
CA ILE A 191 11.63 -25.41 -7.57
C ILE A 191 12.35 -26.69 -7.16
N SER A 192 11.61 -27.69 -6.69
CA SER A 192 12.15 -28.94 -6.18
C SER A 192 12.88 -29.76 -7.26
N LEU A 193 12.32 -29.84 -8.47
CA LEU A 193 12.81 -30.72 -9.53
C LEU A 193 13.89 -30.07 -10.42
N TYR A 194 13.80 -28.77 -10.69
CA TYR A 194 14.66 -28.11 -11.68
C TYR A 194 15.63 -27.10 -11.08
N ILE A 195 15.22 -26.38 -10.02
CA ILE A 195 16.02 -25.27 -9.48
C ILE A 195 16.97 -25.77 -8.40
N LEU A 196 16.44 -26.57 -7.47
CA LEU A 196 17.19 -27.09 -6.34
C LEU A 196 17.92 -28.40 -6.66
N ASN A 197 18.22 -28.75 -7.91
CA ASN A 197 18.82 -30.07 -8.25
C ASN A 197 20.14 -30.00 -9.03
N GLU A 198 20.91 -28.93 -8.88
CA GLU A 198 22.24 -28.84 -9.51
C GLU A 198 23.27 -29.66 -8.72
N ALA A 199 23.98 -30.55 -9.42
CA ALA A 199 24.76 -31.61 -8.80
C ALA A 199 26.05 -31.13 -8.12
N ASP A 200 26.79 -30.18 -8.71
CA ASP A 200 28.10 -29.76 -8.20
C ASP A 200 27.98 -28.82 -6.99
N SER A 201 26.96 -27.96 -6.95
CA SER A 201 26.65 -27.15 -5.76
C SER A 201 26.25 -28.00 -4.54
N LEU A 202 25.67 -29.18 -4.77
CA LEU A 202 25.16 -30.06 -3.72
C LEU A 202 26.11 -31.20 -3.36
N ASP A 203 27.21 -31.39 -4.10
CA ASP A 203 28.26 -32.36 -3.78
C ASP A 203 29.20 -31.82 -2.69
N TRP A 204 28.68 -31.80 -1.46
CA TRP A 204 29.46 -31.41 -0.29
C TRP A 204 30.53 -32.43 0.10
N GLN A 205 30.54 -33.63 -0.50
CA GLN A 205 31.52 -34.68 -0.20
C GLN A 205 32.75 -34.63 -1.11
N SER A 206 32.78 -33.71 -2.08
CA SER A 206 33.93 -33.50 -2.95
C SER A 206 35.18 -33.08 -2.18
N ASP A 207 36.33 -33.63 -2.58
CA ASP A 207 37.65 -33.26 -2.03
C ASP A 207 38.19 -31.96 -2.64
N LYS A 208 37.56 -31.44 -3.69
CA LYS A 208 37.94 -30.17 -4.32
C LYS A 208 37.15 -29.01 -3.73
N SER A 209 37.81 -27.87 -3.55
CA SER A 209 37.13 -26.61 -3.24
C SER A 209 36.20 -26.21 -4.38
N PHE A 210 35.03 -25.67 -4.04
CA PHE A 210 34.12 -25.12 -5.04
C PHE A 210 34.66 -23.79 -5.57
N PHE A 211 34.86 -23.69 -6.89
CA PHE A 211 35.34 -22.48 -7.58
C PHE A 211 36.43 -21.73 -6.80
N GLU A 212 37.46 -22.45 -6.36
CA GLU A 212 38.62 -21.88 -5.65
C GLU A 212 38.27 -21.02 -4.42
N LYS A 213 37.11 -21.28 -3.79
CA LYS A 213 36.57 -20.55 -2.63
C LYS A 213 36.12 -19.12 -2.93
N GLU A 214 36.00 -18.75 -4.19
CA GLU A 214 35.60 -17.39 -4.59
C GLU A 214 34.08 -17.21 -4.67
N ARG A 215 33.31 -18.31 -4.74
CA ARG A 215 31.87 -18.25 -5.06
C ARG A 215 31.00 -19.14 -4.20
N CYS A 216 29.75 -18.70 -4.00
CA CYS A 216 28.66 -19.50 -3.43
C CYS A 216 27.97 -20.37 -4.50
N SER A 217 27.11 -21.30 -4.05
CA SER A 217 26.38 -22.22 -4.93
C SER A 217 25.45 -21.51 -5.92
N PHE A 218 25.45 -21.98 -7.17
CA PHE A 218 24.51 -21.51 -8.20
C PHE A 218 23.06 -21.82 -7.82
N VAL A 219 22.81 -22.91 -7.09
CA VAL A 219 21.46 -23.31 -6.64
C VAL A 219 20.78 -22.21 -5.83
N VAL A 220 21.52 -21.54 -4.94
CA VAL A 220 20.97 -20.47 -4.09
C VAL A 220 20.67 -19.23 -4.92
N GLN A 221 21.57 -18.87 -5.85
CA GLN A 221 21.38 -17.75 -6.78
C GLN A 221 20.18 -17.97 -7.69
N MET A 222 20.04 -19.17 -8.26
CA MET A 222 18.92 -19.54 -9.14
C MET A 222 17.60 -19.58 -8.37
N TRP A 223 17.58 -20.08 -7.13
CA TRP A 223 16.40 -20.04 -6.27
C TRP A 223 15.96 -18.61 -5.97
N TRP A 224 16.88 -17.72 -5.59
CA TRP A 224 16.60 -16.30 -5.38
C TRP A 224 16.03 -15.63 -6.64
N LEU A 225 16.68 -15.83 -7.78
CA LEU A 225 16.27 -15.27 -9.06
C LEU A 225 14.85 -15.72 -9.44
N TYR A 226 14.57 -17.01 -9.27
CA TYR A 226 13.25 -17.58 -9.55
C TYR A 226 12.18 -17.01 -8.62
N MET A 227 12.44 -16.97 -7.31
CA MET A 227 11.50 -16.41 -6.34
C MET A 227 11.17 -14.94 -6.65
N GLN A 228 12.17 -14.13 -7.03
CA GLN A 228 11.94 -12.74 -7.43
C GLN A 228 11.19 -12.59 -8.75
N GLY A 229 11.51 -13.41 -9.75
CA GLY A 229 10.79 -13.45 -11.03
C GLY A 229 9.32 -13.83 -10.83
N THR A 230 9.07 -14.96 -10.16
CA THR A 230 7.70 -15.41 -9.89
C THR A 230 6.92 -14.43 -9.03
N ARG A 231 7.56 -13.72 -8.08
CA ARG A 231 6.90 -12.64 -7.33
C ARG A 231 6.38 -11.55 -8.25
N ALA A 232 7.20 -11.09 -9.20
CA ALA A 232 6.80 -10.07 -10.17
C ALA A 232 5.63 -10.57 -11.04
N ASP A 233 5.73 -11.80 -11.55
CA ASP A 233 4.70 -12.41 -12.40
C ASP A 233 3.37 -12.58 -11.66
N LEU A 234 3.40 -13.10 -10.43
CA LEU A 234 2.20 -13.26 -9.60
C LEU A 234 1.55 -11.91 -9.29
N TRP A 235 2.34 -10.87 -9.02
CA TRP A 235 1.83 -9.52 -8.71
C TRP A 235 1.14 -8.89 -9.92
N GLU A 236 1.50 -9.29 -11.13
CA GLU A 236 0.91 -8.79 -12.37
C GLU A 236 -0.29 -9.62 -12.85
N THR A 237 -0.33 -10.91 -12.57
CA THR A 237 -1.29 -11.84 -13.18
C THR A 237 -2.45 -12.22 -12.27
N VAL A 238 -2.20 -12.49 -10.99
CA VAL A 238 -3.15 -13.11 -10.04
C VAL A 238 -3.77 -12.04 -9.11
N PRO A 239 -4.95 -12.28 -8.49
CA PRO A 239 -5.44 -11.43 -7.40
C PRO A 239 -4.37 -11.16 -6.32
N PRO A 240 -4.19 -9.90 -5.87
CA PRO A 240 -3.12 -9.50 -4.94
C PRO A 240 -2.98 -10.35 -3.66
N GLN A 241 -4.07 -10.60 -2.93
CA GLN A 241 -3.99 -11.38 -1.68
C GLN A 241 -3.68 -12.85 -1.97
N MET A 242 -4.28 -13.40 -3.02
CA MET A 242 -3.98 -14.77 -3.48
C MET A 242 -2.53 -14.91 -3.93
N ALA A 243 -1.99 -13.93 -4.67
CA ALA A 243 -0.61 -13.89 -5.09
C ALA A 243 0.35 -13.92 -3.90
N GLN A 244 0.09 -13.10 -2.88
CA GLN A 244 0.86 -13.08 -1.63
C GLN A 244 0.80 -14.42 -0.89
N ARG A 245 -0.38 -15.05 -0.84
CA ARG A 245 -0.56 -16.38 -0.24
C ARG A 245 0.25 -17.45 -0.96
N VAL A 246 0.13 -17.54 -2.28
CA VAL A 246 0.87 -18.52 -3.12
C VAL A 246 2.38 -18.31 -2.97
N PHE A 247 2.86 -17.07 -3.09
CA PHE A 247 4.27 -16.75 -2.91
C PHE A 247 4.81 -17.14 -1.52
N THR A 248 4.03 -16.88 -0.47
CA THR A 248 4.39 -17.25 0.91
C THR A 248 4.45 -18.76 1.08
N GLY A 249 3.51 -19.50 0.47
CA GLY A 249 3.54 -20.96 0.42
C GLY A 249 4.78 -21.50 -0.29
N MET A 250 5.13 -20.94 -1.45
CA MET A 250 6.33 -21.32 -2.22
C MET A 250 7.61 -21.13 -1.38
N LEU A 251 7.71 -20.01 -0.68
CA LEU A 251 8.83 -19.73 0.23
C LEU A 251 8.90 -20.79 1.34
N ASN A 252 7.76 -21.10 1.96
CA ASN A 252 7.70 -22.07 3.05
C ASN A 252 8.12 -23.49 2.61
N GLU A 253 7.60 -23.98 1.49
CA GLU A 253 7.89 -25.32 0.98
C GLU A 253 9.31 -25.47 0.43
N SER A 254 9.79 -24.46 -0.32
CA SER A 254 11.17 -24.47 -0.79
C SER A 254 12.18 -24.43 0.36
N LEU A 255 11.89 -23.68 1.43
CA LEU A 255 12.71 -23.70 2.65
C LEU A 255 12.70 -25.05 3.35
N SER A 256 11.60 -25.81 3.33
CA SER A 256 11.60 -27.18 3.88
C SER A 256 12.69 -28.05 3.23
N ILE A 257 12.83 -27.96 1.91
CA ILE A 257 13.83 -28.72 1.14
C ILE A 257 15.23 -28.25 1.50
N ILE A 258 15.46 -26.94 1.45
CA ILE A 258 16.78 -26.33 1.70
C ILE A 258 17.24 -26.65 3.12
N VAL A 259 16.43 -26.37 4.14
CA VAL A 259 16.78 -26.60 5.55
C VAL A 259 17.05 -28.06 5.83
N THR A 260 16.23 -28.98 5.29
CA THR A 260 16.47 -30.42 5.46
C THR A 260 17.85 -30.82 4.93
N ARG A 261 18.23 -30.34 3.74
CA ARG A 261 19.54 -30.63 3.15
C ARG A 261 20.67 -30.09 4.03
N PHE A 262 20.61 -28.84 4.48
CA PHE A 262 21.63 -28.28 5.37
C PHE A 262 21.72 -29.01 6.71
N VAL A 263 20.58 -29.38 7.30
CA VAL A 263 20.56 -30.12 8.58
C VAL A 263 21.25 -31.48 8.45
N TYR A 264 21.03 -32.22 7.37
CA TYR A 264 21.63 -33.55 7.18
C TYR A 264 22.97 -33.53 6.43
N GLY A 265 23.32 -32.39 5.82
CA GLY A 265 24.56 -32.20 5.10
C GLY A 265 25.80 -32.54 5.92
N ARG A 266 26.82 -33.04 5.23
CA ARG A 266 28.10 -33.43 5.81
C ARG A 266 29.23 -32.97 4.87
N PRO A 267 29.58 -31.67 4.90
CA PRO A 267 30.63 -31.16 4.03
C PRO A 267 32.00 -31.71 4.39
N THR A 268 32.90 -31.75 3.41
CA THR A 268 34.36 -31.89 3.61
C THR A 268 34.95 -30.57 4.08
N LEU A 269 36.23 -30.58 4.51
CA LEU A 269 36.94 -29.35 4.87
C LEU A 269 37.03 -28.40 3.66
N ALA A 270 37.26 -28.93 2.46
CA ALA A 270 37.34 -28.16 1.22
C ALA A 270 36.02 -27.49 0.81
N ARG A 271 34.87 -28.09 1.16
CA ARG A 271 33.51 -27.58 0.83
C ARG A 271 32.84 -26.85 1.98
N SER A 272 33.49 -26.75 3.15
CA SER A 272 32.94 -26.09 4.33
C SER A 272 32.62 -24.63 4.04
N GLU A 273 33.55 -23.84 3.48
CA GLU A 273 33.46 -22.45 2.94
C GLU A 273 32.23 -22.17 2.08
N GLN A 274 31.90 -23.06 1.16
CA GLN A 274 30.67 -22.95 0.37
C GLN A 274 29.42 -23.18 1.24
N PHE A 275 29.42 -24.21 2.08
CA PHE A 275 28.25 -24.70 2.80
C PHE A 275 27.59 -23.66 3.74
N TRP A 276 28.32 -23.13 4.71
CA TRP A 276 27.82 -22.03 5.56
C TRP A 276 27.57 -20.71 4.81
N THR A 277 28.32 -20.38 3.76
CA THR A 277 28.05 -19.19 2.94
C THR A 277 26.69 -19.30 2.29
N ASP A 278 26.37 -20.47 1.73
CA ASP A 278 25.04 -20.75 1.19
C ASP A 278 23.96 -20.68 2.27
N ALA A 279 24.21 -21.23 3.47
CA ALA A 279 23.25 -21.15 4.57
C ALA A 279 22.99 -19.69 5.00
N PHE A 280 24.03 -18.86 5.07
CA PHE A 280 23.91 -17.43 5.35
C PHE A 280 23.16 -16.70 4.23
N ASN A 281 23.50 -16.95 2.97
CA ASN A 281 22.84 -16.36 1.82
C ASN A 281 21.36 -16.74 1.73
N VAL A 282 21.00 -18.00 2.03
CA VAL A 282 19.59 -18.40 2.12
C VAL A 282 18.87 -17.59 3.19
N LEU A 283 19.45 -17.40 4.38
CA LEU A 283 18.84 -16.56 5.42
C LEU A 283 18.68 -15.10 4.99
N CYS A 284 19.68 -14.54 4.30
CA CYS A 284 19.63 -13.19 3.74
C CYS A 284 18.52 -13.06 2.69
N CYS A 285 18.50 -13.95 1.70
CA CYS A 285 17.47 -14.03 0.67
C CYS A 285 16.08 -14.13 1.32
N THR A 286 15.90 -15.06 2.27
CA THR A 286 14.61 -15.23 2.95
C THR A 286 14.16 -13.96 3.64
N GLY A 287 15.05 -13.22 4.32
CA GLY A 287 14.65 -11.98 5.00
C GLY A 287 14.15 -10.88 4.06
N TYR A 288 14.64 -10.82 2.83
CA TYR A 288 14.09 -9.91 1.81
C TYR A 288 12.81 -10.46 1.16
N LEU A 289 12.73 -11.77 0.90
CA LEU A 289 11.52 -12.41 0.37
C LEU A 289 10.35 -12.30 1.37
N THR A 290 10.61 -12.39 2.68
CA THR A 290 9.56 -12.27 3.71
C THR A 290 8.92 -10.90 3.77
N LEU A 291 9.55 -9.83 3.25
CA LEU A 291 8.93 -8.51 3.15
C LEU A 291 7.69 -8.50 2.26
N ALA A 292 7.67 -9.36 1.23
CA ALA A 292 6.52 -9.54 0.36
C ALA A 292 5.47 -10.50 0.95
N ALA A 293 5.86 -11.35 1.90
CA ALA A 293 4.99 -12.33 2.56
C ALA A 293 4.26 -11.77 3.78
N CYS A 294 4.91 -10.88 4.54
CA CYS A 294 4.38 -10.32 5.78
C CYS A 294 3.47 -9.12 5.51
N THR A 295 2.48 -8.92 6.39
CA THR A 295 1.55 -7.79 6.38
C THR A 295 1.92 -6.70 7.37
N ASP A 296 2.63 -7.06 8.45
CA ASP A 296 3.08 -6.14 9.48
C ASP A 296 4.50 -6.43 9.97
N SER A 297 5.06 -5.50 10.74
CA SER A 297 6.38 -5.66 11.35
C SER A 297 6.44 -6.75 12.43
N GLU A 298 5.35 -7.05 13.16
CA GLU A 298 5.36 -8.10 14.19
C GLU A 298 5.59 -9.48 13.54
N GLU A 299 4.92 -9.74 12.42
CA GLU A 299 5.10 -10.89 11.54
C GLU A 299 6.52 -10.96 11.02
N MET A 300 7.02 -9.87 10.43
CA MET A 300 8.38 -9.83 9.89
C MET A 300 9.43 -10.14 10.95
N ILE A 301 9.30 -9.61 12.16
CA ILE A 301 10.27 -9.83 13.25
C ILE A 301 10.07 -11.20 13.92
N GLY A 302 8.90 -11.80 13.76
CA GLY A 302 8.50 -13.07 14.35
C GLY A 302 8.30 -12.98 15.86
N ILE A 303 7.81 -11.84 16.37
CA ILE A 303 7.46 -11.67 17.80
C ILE A 303 6.11 -12.37 18.06
N ARG A 304 5.89 -12.88 19.28
CA ARG A 304 4.64 -13.57 19.68
C ARG A 304 4.26 -14.71 18.73
N SER A 305 5.09 -15.74 18.66
CA SER A 305 4.91 -16.94 17.81
C SER A 305 3.50 -17.56 17.80
N ASN A 306 2.75 -17.42 18.90
CA ASN A 306 1.41 -17.98 19.04
C ASN A 306 0.32 -17.19 18.29
N LYS A 307 0.58 -15.93 17.92
CA LYS A 307 -0.35 -15.06 17.17
C LYS A 307 -0.03 -14.98 15.68
N LEU A 308 1.11 -15.51 15.26
CA LEU A 308 1.55 -15.47 13.87
C LEU A 308 0.72 -16.42 12.99
N PRO A 309 0.52 -16.08 11.71
CA PRO A 309 0.04 -17.04 10.72
C PRO A 309 0.92 -18.30 10.71
N THR A 310 0.31 -19.46 10.50
CA THR A 310 1.00 -20.76 10.56
C THR A 310 2.20 -20.81 9.61
N VAL A 311 2.02 -20.38 8.36
CA VAL A 311 3.08 -20.42 7.34
C VAL A 311 4.25 -19.50 7.70
N ILE A 312 3.99 -18.28 8.18
CA ILE A 312 5.04 -17.35 8.61
C ILE A 312 5.80 -17.90 9.83
N ARG A 313 5.08 -18.45 10.81
CA ARG A 313 5.69 -19.11 11.96
C ARG A 313 6.62 -20.25 11.53
N ASP A 314 6.20 -21.04 10.55
CA ASP A 314 7.00 -22.14 10.01
C ASP A 314 8.25 -21.64 9.27
N VAL A 315 8.15 -20.54 8.52
CA VAL A 315 9.31 -19.86 7.91
C VAL A 315 10.32 -19.43 8.98
N HIS A 316 9.87 -18.78 10.07
CA HIS A 316 10.76 -18.42 11.18
C HIS A 316 11.40 -19.64 11.85
N ALA A 317 10.64 -20.71 12.06
CA ALA A 317 11.16 -21.95 12.65
C ALA A 317 12.24 -22.58 11.75
N LYS A 318 12.01 -22.65 10.44
CA LYS A 318 12.95 -23.15 9.43
C LYS A 318 14.22 -22.30 9.37
N CYS A 319 14.09 -20.98 9.38
CA CYS A 319 15.24 -20.06 9.42
C CYS A 319 16.04 -20.19 10.73
N ASN A 320 15.37 -20.39 11.86
CA ASN A 320 16.05 -20.66 13.13
C ASN A 320 16.85 -21.97 13.06
N GLU A 321 16.29 -23.05 12.50
CA GLU A 321 17.03 -24.31 12.33
C GLU A 321 18.25 -24.16 11.41
N LEU A 322 18.11 -23.39 10.33
CA LEU A 322 19.22 -23.09 9.43
C LEU A 322 20.29 -22.24 10.10
N LEU A 323 19.90 -21.23 10.88
CA LEU A 323 20.81 -20.43 11.68
C LEU A 323 21.56 -21.29 12.70
N VAL A 324 20.88 -22.19 13.41
CA VAL A 324 21.52 -23.13 14.34
C VAL A 324 22.56 -23.99 13.63
N CYS A 325 22.26 -24.47 12.42
CA CYS A 325 23.23 -25.17 11.58
C CYS A 325 24.45 -24.29 11.25
N LEU A 326 24.21 -23.06 10.80
CA LEU A 326 25.24 -22.06 10.49
C LEU A 326 26.14 -21.74 11.68
N LEU A 327 25.58 -21.52 12.88
CA LEU A 327 26.37 -21.17 14.06
C LEU A 327 27.25 -22.35 14.51
N PHE A 328 26.67 -23.53 14.72
CA PHE A 328 27.45 -24.65 15.26
C PHE A 328 28.43 -25.25 14.26
N ARG A 329 28.17 -25.16 12.95
CA ARG A 329 29.08 -25.70 11.92
C ARG A 329 29.97 -24.67 11.27
N GLY A 330 29.55 -23.42 11.29
CA GLY A 330 30.30 -22.31 10.73
C GLY A 330 31.35 -21.82 11.71
N THR A 331 30.93 -21.22 12.83
CA THR A 331 31.81 -20.46 13.75
C THR A 331 33.25 -20.98 13.88
N PRO A 332 34.28 -20.09 13.86
CA PRO A 332 35.66 -20.49 14.03
C PRO A 332 35.87 -21.38 15.27
N LEU A 333 36.75 -22.37 15.18
CA LEU A 333 36.97 -23.33 16.25
C LEU A 333 37.36 -22.67 17.58
N GLU A 334 38.17 -21.61 17.54
CA GLU A 334 38.58 -20.86 18.72
C GLU A 334 37.40 -20.21 19.46
N ASP A 335 36.53 -19.51 18.72
CA ASP A 335 35.36 -18.84 19.28
C ASP A 335 34.35 -19.86 19.84
N LEU A 336 34.17 -20.97 19.12
CA LEU A 336 33.32 -22.06 19.56
C LEU A 336 33.84 -22.70 20.85
N TYR A 337 35.15 -22.94 20.94
CA TYR A 337 35.77 -23.47 22.16
C TYR A 337 35.63 -22.49 23.34
N GLN A 338 35.83 -21.20 23.11
CA GLN A 338 35.66 -20.18 24.14
C GLN A 338 34.23 -20.17 24.69
N ALA A 339 33.22 -20.30 23.82
CA ALA A 339 31.83 -20.41 24.25
C ALA A 339 31.57 -21.71 25.04
N PHE A 340 32.19 -22.83 24.64
CA PHE A 340 31.98 -24.15 25.25
C PHE A 340 32.79 -24.37 26.53
N ARG A 341 33.76 -23.50 26.84
CA ARG A 341 34.66 -23.62 27.99
C ARG A 341 33.93 -23.77 29.33
N ASN A 342 32.77 -23.14 29.45
CA ASN A 342 31.93 -23.20 30.66
C ASN A 342 30.96 -24.39 30.67
N GLY A 343 31.05 -25.30 29.71
CA GLY A 343 30.17 -26.46 29.56
C GLY A 343 29.03 -26.22 28.57
N LEU A 344 28.59 -27.29 27.88
CA LEU A 344 27.56 -27.23 26.83
C LEU A 344 26.20 -26.77 27.38
N GLU A 345 25.88 -27.11 28.63
CA GLU A 345 24.60 -26.77 29.29
C GLU A 345 24.48 -25.29 29.67
N ASN A 346 25.61 -24.58 29.77
CA ASN A 346 25.66 -23.17 30.17
C ASN A 346 25.65 -22.20 28.98
N LEU A 347 25.44 -22.71 27.75
CA LEU A 347 25.35 -21.88 26.55
C LEU A 347 24.11 -20.99 26.59
N GLN A 348 24.29 -19.69 26.38
CA GLN A 348 23.18 -18.72 26.35
C GLN A 348 22.20 -18.99 25.20
N ILE A 349 22.67 -19.59 24.10
CA ILE A 349 21.86 -20.06 22.95
C ILE A 349 20.71 -20.99 23.36
N LEU A 350 20.87 -21.75 24.45
CA LEU A 350 19.87 -22.69 24.95
C LEU A 350 18.71 -21.99 25.66
N GLN A 351 18.90 -20.74 26.09
CA GLN A 351 17.88 -19.99 26.81
C GLN A 351 16.68 -19.67 25.90
N GLN A 352 15.52 -19.52 26.53
CA GLN A 352 14.29 -19.16 25.83
C GLN A 352 14.41 -17.77 25.20
N ARG A 353 14.10 -17.70 23.91
CA ARG A 353 13.96 -16.45 23.17
C ARG A 353 12.87 -15.56 23.77
N ARG A 354 13.18 -14.28 24.00
CA ARG A 354 12.25 -13.29 24.56
C ARG A 354 11.84 -12.15 23.63
N GLY A 355 12.58 -11.90 22.54
CA GLY A 355 12.31 -10.79 21.63
C GLY A 355 12.42 -11.14 20.14
N PRO A 356 12.97 -10.26 19.28
CA PRO A 356 13.05 -10.45 17.82
C PRO A 356 13.77 -11.72 17.38
N SER A 357 13.48 -12.20 16.16
CA SER A 357 14.09 -13.43 15.63
C SER A 357 15.58 -13.19 15.38
N PRO A 358 16.49 -13.95 16.02
CA PRO A 358 17.93 -13.65 15.91
C PRO A 358 18.46 -13.73 14.47
N TRP A 359 17.91 -14.61 13.63
CA TRP A 359 18.35 -14.72 12.23
C TRP A 359 18.16 -13.42 11.43
N ILE A 360 17.15 -12.61 11.75
CA ILE A 360 16.92 -11.31 11.10
C ILE A 360 17.95 -10.30 11.57
N LEU A 361 18.23 -10.28 12.87
CA LEU A 361 19.21 -9.38 13.48
C LEU A 361 20.62 -9.64 12.94
N ILE A 362 20.94 -10.91 12.66
CA ILE A 362 22.26 -11.37 12.24
C ILE A 362 22.42 -11.24 10.72
N CYS A 363 21.49 -11.81 9.95
CA CYS A 363 21.65 -11.96 8.50
C CYS A 363 21.17 -10.72 7.74
N VAL A 364 20.19 -9.98 8.26
CA VAL A 364 19.61 -8.84 7.54
C VAL A 364 19.56 -7.55 8.39
N PRO A 365 20.70 -7.13 8.98
CA PRO A 365 20.75 -5.95 9.85
C PRO A 365 20.39 -4.64 9.11
N ARG A 366 20.59 -4.59 7.79
CA ARG A 366 20.23 -3.42 6.96
C ARG A 366 18.73 -3.12 6.97
N LEU A 367 17.88 -4.13 7.13
CA LEU A 367 16.43 -3.92 7.28
C LEU A 367 16.06 -3.20 8.58
N LEU A 368 16.98 -3.13 9.54
CA LEU A 368 16.83 -2.44 10.83
C LEU A 368 17.63 -1.13 10.91
N GLY A 369 18.38 -0.79 9.87
CA GLY A 369 19.02 0.50 9.67
C GLY A 369 20.39 0.77 10.30
N LYS A 370 20.86 -0.04 11.25
CA LYS A 370 22.26 0.01 11.70
C LYS A 370 22.82 -1.39 11.90
N SER A 371 24.09 -1.57 11.51
CA SER A 371 24.84 -2.83 11.60
C SER A 371 25.29 -3.19 13.02
N ASP A 372 25.11 -2.29 13.99
CA ASP A 372 25.54 -2.55 15.35
C ASP A 372 24.59 -3.55 16.00
N LEU A 373 25.11 -4.76 16.25
CA LEU A 373 24.48 -5.86 16.99
C LEU A 373 24.12 -5.48 18.45
N ASP A 374 24.29 -4.22 18.87
CA ASP A 374 24.02 -3.69 20.23
C ASP A 374 22.52 -3.55 20.55
N VAL A 375 21.68 -4.32 19.88
CA VAL A 375 20.24 -4.34 20.09
C VAL A 375 19.97 -5.01 21.44
N GLN A 376 19.45 -4.24 22.40
CA GLN A 376 18.85 -4.81 23.59
C GLN A 376 17.74 -5.77 23.14
N LEU A 377 17.86 -7.03 23.58
CA LEU A 377 17.13 -8.16 23.02
C LEU A 377 15.63 -8.16 23.36
N ASP A 378 15.18 -7.22 24.19
CA ASP A 378 13.85 -7.23 24.80
C ASP A 378 12.81 -6.44 24.00
N ASP A 379 13.18 -5.37 23.28
CA ASP A 379 12.27 -4.65 22.36
C ASP A 379 13.01 -3.82 21.30
N LEU A 380 12.46 -3.77 20.08
CA LEU A 380 12.98 -2.91 19.01
C LEU A 380 12.52 -1.46 19.23
N THR A 381 13.45 -0.52 19.09
CA THR A 381 13.15 0.93 19.14
C THR A 381 12.15 1.31 18.04
N GLU A 382 11.27 2.28 18.31
CA GLU A 382 10.23 2.73 17.36
C GLU A 382 10.82 3.11 15.98
N ASP A 383 12.01 3.72 15.94
CA ASP A 383 12.74 4.04 14.69
C ASP A 383 12.92 2.82 13.77
N ARG A 384 13.29 1.67 14.34
CA ARG A 384 13.56 0.43 13.60
C ARG A 384 12.28 -0.20 13.08
N ILE A 385 11.19 -0.09 13.85
CA ILE A 385 9.89 -0.59 13.44
C ILE A 385 9.36 0.24 12.25
N VAL A 386 9.56 1.56 12.25
CA VAL A 386 9.20 2.42 11.10
C VAL A 386 9.97 2.03 9.84
N ILE A 387 11.28 1.76 9.96
CA ILE A 387 12.11 1.30 8.83
C ILE A 387 11.55 -0.01 8.25
N LEU A 388 11.19 -0.97 9.12
CA LEU A 388 10.60 -2.25 8.69
C LEU A 388 9.25 -2.07 8.01
N GLU A 389 8.33 -1.30 8.60
CA GLU A 389 7.01 -1.04 8.02
C GLU A 389 7.11 -0.35 6.65
N LEU A 390 8.06 0.57 6.48
CA LEU A 390 8.34 1.17 5.18
C LEU A 390 8.87 0.16 4.17
N ASN A 391 9.76 -0.75 4.57
CA ASN A 391 10.25 -1.83 3.71
C ASN A 391 9.14 -2.83 3.32
N ILE A 392 8.23 -3.14 4.24
CA ILE A 392 7.06 -4.01 3.96
C ILE A 392 6.13 -3.32 2.96
N LEU A 393 5.80 -2.04 3.18
CA LEU A 393 4.94 -1.25 2.29
C LEU A 393 5.45 -1.25 0.83
N ARG A 394 6.77 -1.19 0.64
CA ARG A 394 7.41 -1.21 -0.71
C ARG A 394 7.23 -2.54 -1.45
N ASN A 395 7.03 -3.65 -0.73
CA ASN A 395 7.04 -5.00 -1.30
C ASN A 395 5.65 -5.62 -1.43
N GLN A 396 4.58 -4.89 -1.08
CA GLN A 396 3.21 -5.37 -1.18
C GLN A 396 2.71 -5.51 -2.64
N PRO A 397 1.80 -6.45 -2.93
CA PRO A 397 1.18 -6.64 -4.26
C PRO A 397 0.28 -5.50 -4.70
N GLN A 398 -0.24 -4.75 -3.74
CA GLN A 398 -1.10 -3.60 -3.96
C GLN A 398 -0.87 -2.56 -2.85
N PRO A 399 -1.20 -1.28 -3.10
CA PRO A 399 -1.18 -0.27 -2.06
C PRO A 399 -2.10 -0.65 -0.89
N ASN A 400 -1.50 -0.81 0.29
CA ASN A 400 -2.22 -1.00 1.55
C ASN A 400 -2.40 0.37 2.22
N TRP A 401 -3.58 0.98 2.06
CA TRP A 401 -3.86 2.33 2.60
C TRP A 401 -3.73 2.41 4.12
N PRO A 402 -4.25 1.45 4.92
CA PRO A 402 -3.99 1.43 6.35
C PRO A 402 -2.49 1.40 6.69
N GLN A 403 -1.69 0.62 5.97
CA GLN A 403 -0.24 0.58 6.20
C GLN A 403 0.46 1.90 5.85
N LEU A 404 0.04 2.58 4.78
CA LEU A 404 0.53 3.93 4.46
C LEU A 404 0.26 4.90 5.62
N ILE A 405 -0.96 4.91 6.14
CA ILE A 405 -1.34 5.77 7.26
C ILE A 405 -0.55 5.41 8.53
N LYS A 406 -0.33 4.11 8.78
CA LYS A 406 0.52 3.61 9.85
C LYS A 406 1.93 4.20 9.75
N VAL A 407 2.60 4.03 8.60
CA VAL A 407 3.98 4.52 8.39
C VAL A 407 4.09 6.04 8.57
N ILE A 408 3.12 6.80 8.07
CA ILE A 408 3.10 8.27 8.19
C ILE A 408 2.90 8.71 9.66
N SER A 409 2.20 7.91 10.48
CA SER A 409 1.82 8.27 11.85
C SER A 409 2.82 7.81 12.92
N MET A 410 3.62 6.79 12.64
CA MET A 410 4.54 6.19 13.61
C MET A 410 5.69 7.11 14.01
N ASN A 411 6.25 6.85 15.21
CA ASN A 411 7.42 7.52 15.76
C ASN A 411 7.31 9.05 15.68
N ASN A 412 6.23 9.61 16.25
CA ASN A 412 5.93 11.05 16.20
C ASN A 412 6.01 11.66 14.77
N TYR A 413 5.41 10.96 13.80
CA TYR A 413 5.27 11.41 12.41
C TYR A 413 6.61 11.66 11.69
N VAL A 414 7.70 10.99 12.05
CA VAL A 414 9.05 11.27 11.48
C VAL A 414 9.07 11.19 9.95
N VAL A 415 8.46 10.15 9.35
CA VAL A 415 8.39 10.01 7.88
C VAL A 415 7.59 11.17 7.26
N ALA A 416 6.46 11.55 7.88
CA ALA A 416 5.66 12.68 7.41
C ALA A 416 6.43 14.00 7.49
N LYS A 417 7.15 14.25 8.58
CA LYS A 417 7.99 15.44 8.78
C LYS A 417 9.09 15.53 7.72
N MET A 418 9.75 14.40 7.43
CA MET A 418 10.77 14.33 6.37
C MET A 418 10.20 14.74 5.01
N LEU A 419 9.08 14.13 4.61
CA LEU A 419 8.43 14.44 3.33
C LEU A 419 7.91 15.88 3.30
N LEU A 420 7.23 16.32 4.36
CA LEU A 420 6.62 17.65 4.43
C LEU A 420 7.69 18.76 4.34
N ASN A 421 8.82 18.61 5.04
CA ASN A 421 9.94 19.55 4.95
C ASN A 421 10.46 19.69 3.52
N VAL A 422 10.70 18.57 2.82
CA VAL A 422 11.19 18.60 1.43
C VAL A 422 10.15 19.23 0.51
N LEU A 423 8.88 18.86 0.67
CA LEU A 423 7.78 19.35 -0.15
C LEU A 423 7.56 20.86 0.04
N VAL A 424 7.56 21.36 1.29
CA VAL A 424 7.41 22.80 1.56
C VAL A 424 8.57 23.59 0.96
N ARG A 425 9.84 23.17 1.15
CA ARG A 425 11.00 23.84 0.55
C ARG A 425 10.91 23.94 -0.97
N LYS A 426 10.44 22.89 -1.63
CA LYS A 426 10.30 22.86 -3.09
C LYS A 426 9.14 23.71 -3.61
N CYS A 427 8.13 23.94 -2.77
CA CYS A 427 6.93 24.68 -3.15
C CYS A 427 6.95 26.14 -2.64
N VAL A 428 8.10 26.65 -2.18
CA VAL A 428 8.23 28.05 -1.72
C VAL A 428 7.79 29.00 -2.82
N GLY A 429 6.85 29.90 -2.51
CA GLY A 429 6.30 30.86 -3.47
C GLY A 429 5.34 30.27 -4.49
N PHE A 430 5.11 28.95 -4.52
CA PHE A 430 4.14 28.35 -5.44
C PHE A 430 2.72 28.50 -4.90
N THR A 431 1.85 29.06 -5.74
CA THR A 431 0.42 29.20 -5.45
C THR A 431 -0.41 28.62 -6.58
N SER A 432 -1.55 28.04 -6.25
CA SER A 432 -2.48 27.46 -7.21
C SER A 432 -3.92 27.82 -6.87
N TYR A 433 -4.75 27.94 -7.90
CA TYR A 433 -6.20 27.94 -7.76
C TYR A 433 -6.69 26.58 -7.25
N GLN A 434 -7.82 26.58 -6.54
CA GLN A 434 -8.45 25.45 -5.81
C GLN A 434 -8.44 24.06 -6.46
N ASN A 435 -8.31 23.98 -7.78
CA ASN A 435 -8.33 22.73 -8.53
C ASN A 435 -6.93 22.17 -8.78
N LEU A 436 -6.22 21.78 -7.70
CA LEU A 436 -5.14 20.79 -7.80
C LEU A 436 -5.68 19.36 -7.90
N THR A 437 -7.00 19.15 -7.83
CA THR A 437 -7.64 17.95 -8.36
C THR A 437 -7.39 17.91 -9.87
N ILE A 438 -7.05 16.74 -10.43
CA ILE A 438 -6.66 16.55 -11.85
C ILE A 438 -7.86 16.81 -12.82
N THR A 439 -8.90 17.49 -12.35
CA THR A 439 -10.10 17.90 -13.06
C THR A 439 -9.98 19.37 -13.45
N ARG A 440 -9.72 19.57 -14.76
CA ARG A 440 -9.62 20.85 -15.49
C ARG A 440 -8.22 21.49 -15.54
N LYS A 441 -7.32 20.90 -16.34
CA LYS A 441 -6.37 21.77 -17.07
C LYS A 441 -7.16 22.47 -18.17
N ASN A 442 -7.30 23.78 -18.00
CA ASN A 442 -7.61 24.70 -19.07
C ASN A 442 -6.47 24.66 -20.09
N GLU A 443 -6.83 24.41 -21.34
CA GLU A 443 -6.00 24.74 -22.49
C GLU A 443 -5.90 26.26 -22.58
N THR A 444 -4.84 26.85 -22.06
CA THR A 444 -4.43 28.19 -22.50
C THR A 444 -3.68 28.03 -23.81
N THR A 445 -4.44 28.20 -24.89
CA THR A 445 -4.04 28.68 -26.21
C THR A 445 -2.57 29.13 -26.35
N PHE A 446 -1.73 28.24 -26.87
CA PHE A 446 -0.78 28.64 -27.91
C PHE A 446 -1.29 28.05 -29.22
N LYS A 447 -1.72 28.94 -30.11
CA LYS A 447 -2.01 28.60 -31.50
C LYS A 447 -0.69 28.27 -32.15
N ASP A 448 -0.44 26.99 -32.42
CA ASP A 448 0.29 26.59 -33.62
C ASP A 448 -0.52 25.50 -34.32
N GLY A 449 -0.73 25.73 -35.61
CA GLY A 449 -1.63 24.95 -36.45
C GLY A 449 -1.12 23.54 -36.72
N ASN A 450 -2.09 22.70 -37.12
CA ASN A 450 -1.94 21.36 -37.68
C ASN A 450 -1.50 20.25 -36.73
N ASN A 451 -2.50 19.60 -36.10
CA ASN A 451 -2.75 18.15 -36.18
C ASN A 451 -3.95 17.80 -35.30
N LYS A 452 -5.15 17.77 -35.88
CA LYS A 452 -6.42 17.66 -35.12
C LYS A 452 -6.93 16.24 -34.85
N ASN A 453 -6.22 15.17 -35.20
CA ASN A 453 -6.83 13.82 -35.18
C ASN A 453 -6.17 12.74 -34.29
N GLU A 454 -5.22 13.04 -33.38
CA GLU A 454 -4.59 11.96 -32.57
C GLU A 454 -4.55 12.16 -31.05
N LEU A 455 -5.01 13.28 -30.48
CA LEU A 455 -4.82 13.58 -29.05
C LEU A 455 -6.03 13.33 -28.12
N HIS A 456 -7.00 12.50 -28.50
CA HIS A 456 -8.22 12.26 -27.69
C HIS A 456 -8.26 10.94 -26.89
N ASN A 457 -7.29 10.03 -27.04
CA ASN A 457 -7.36 8.67 -26.46
C ASN A 457 -6.47 8.36 -25.23
N GLN A 458 -5.75 9.33 -24.64
CA GLN A 458 -4.73 9.03 -23.62
C GLN A 458 -5.12 9.23 -22.13
N LYS A 459 -6.41 9.39 -21.78
CA LYS A 459 -6.80 9.68 -20.37
C LYS A 459 -7.23 8.48 -19.52
N ASN A 460 -7.58 7.34 -20.14
CA ASN A 460 -8.11 6.17 -19.42
C ASN A 460 -7.14 4.99 -19.49
N CYS A 461 -7.13 4.15 -18.47
CA CYS A 461 -6.28 2.95 -18.43
C CYS A 461 -6.72 1.83 -19.38
N GLY A 462 -7.88 1.96 -20.05
CA GLY A 462 -8.39 1.00 -21.03
C GLY A 462 -8.84 -0.36 -20.46
N GLY A 463 -8.53 -0.67 -19.20
CA GLY A 463 -8.89 -1.94 -18.57
C GLY A 463 -10.38 -2.08 -18.23
N PHE A 464 -10.84 -3.32 -18.13
CA PHE A 464 -12.22 -3.66 -17.76
C PHE A 464 -12.63 -3.05 -16.40
N LEU A 465 -13.88 -2.59 -16.26
CA LEU A 465 -14.43 -1.85 -15.11
C LEU A 465 -13.76 -0.48 -14.83
N CYS A 466 -13.03 0.08 -15.79
CA CYS A 466 -12.45 1.42 -15.67
C CYS A 466 -13.53 2.51 -15.68
N SER A 467 -13.59 3.32 -14.61
CA SER A 467 -14.45 4.51 -14.56
C SER A 467 -13.72 5.77 -15.06
N GLU A 468 -14.29 6.46 -16.04
CA GLU A 468 -13.70 7.62 -16.75
C GLU A 468 -13.28 8.79 -15.83
N SER A 469 -14.02 9.02 -14.74
CA SER A 469 -13.71 10.08 -13.78
C SER A 469 -12.57 9.70 -12.85
N SER A 470 -12.41 8.40 -12.55
CA SER A 470 -11.49 7.93 -11.53
C SER A 470 -10.18 7.44 -12.14
N CYS A 471 -10.14 6.65 -13.22
CA CYS A 471 -8.89 6.07 -13.76
C CYS A 471 -8.07 7.06 -14.61
N LYS A 472 -7.69 8.21 -14.04
CA LYS A 472 -6.67 9.05 -14.64
C LYS A 472 -5.30 8.45 -14.34
N LYS A 473 -4.55 8.11 -15.40
CA LYS A 473 -3.11 7.82 -15.29
C LYS A 473 -2.48 9.05 -14.62
N LEU A 474 -1.78 8.87 -13.48
CA LEU A 474 -1.03 9.95 -12.83
C LEU A 474 0.14 10.28 -13.76
N SER A 475 -0.10 11.11 -14.77
CA SER A 475 0.87 11.32 -15.85
C SER A 475 2.06 12.16 -15.42
N THR A 476 2.00 12.84 -14.27
CA THR A 476 3.15 13.45 -13.58
C THR A 476 2.74 13.73 -12.12
N ILE A 477 3.44 13.15 -11.15
CA ILE A 477 3.35 13.64 -9.77
C ILE A 477 4.20 14.89 -9.73
N SER A 478 3.68 16.00 -9.22
CA SER A 478 4.48 17.19 -8.95
C SER A 478 4.67 17.35 -7.44
N PRO A 479 5.74 18.03 -7.00
CA PRO A 479 5.92 18.36 -5.58
C PRO A 479 4.72 19.11 -5.01
N ASN A 480 4.07 19.96 -5.80
CA ASN A 480 2.90 20.75 -5.38
C ASN A 480 1.68 19.85 -5.08
N LEU A 481 1.45 18.85 -5.93
CA LEU A 481 0.43 17.82 -5.69
C LEU A 481 0.79 16.97 -4.47
N GLY A 482 2.06 16.61 -4.30
CA GLY A 482 2.56 15.92 -3.11
C GLY A 482 2.32 16.70 -1.83
N LEU A 483 2.59 18.02 -1.82
CA LEU A 483 2.37 18.89 -0.67
C LEU A 483 0.89 19.00 -0.32
N PHE A 484 0.03 19.23 -1.31
CA PHE A 484 -1.43 19.24 -1.10
C PHE A 484 -1.91 17.92 -0.50
N SER A 485 -1.54 16.80 -1.11
CA SER A 485 -2.00 15.47 -0.72
C SER A 485 -1.52 15.05 0.66
N LEU A 486 -0.24 15.27 0.98
CA LEU A 486 0.29 14.98 2.30
C LEU A 486 -0.34 15.87 3.37
N THR A 487 -0.50 17.17 3.09
CA THR A 487 -1.13 18.10 4.04
C THR A 487 -2.60 17.72 4.27
N TYR A 488 -3.33 17.31 3.23
CA TYR A 488 -4.73 16.88 3.36
C TYR A 488 -4.86 15.64 4.27
N ILE A 489 -3.97 14.66 4.11
CA ILE A 489 -3.91 13.47 4.97
C ILE A 489 -3.57 13.87 6.41
N LEU A 490 -2.56 14.73 6.60
CA LEU A 490 -2.14 15.19 7.92
C LEU A 490 -3.21 16.05 8.62
N ALA A 491 -4.00 16.80 7.85
CA ALA A 491 -5.11 17.60 8.35
C ALA A 491 -6.22 16.76 8.99
N ILE A 492 -6.28 15.44 8.73
CA ILE A 492 -7.23 14.50 9.31
C ILE A 492 -6.60 13.69 10.47
N ILE A 493 -5.30 13.39 10.40
CA ILE A 493 -4.64 12.43 11.30
C ILE A 493 -3.83 13.10 12.43
N VAL A 494 -3.27 14.29 12.18
CA VAL A 494 -2.33 14.92 13.12
C VAL A 494 -3.09 15.50 14.32
N ASN A 495 -2.81 14.95 15.49
CA ASN A 495 -3.35 15.46 16.74
C ASN A 495 -2.57 16.68 17.28
N ASP A 496 -1.25 16.73 17.06
CA ASP A 496 -0.33 17.74 17.60
C ASP A 496 0.35 18.52 16.44
N PRO A 497 -0.33 19.48 15.79
CA PRO A 497 0.16 20.16 14.60
C PRO A 497 1.35 21.09 14.85
N GLU A 498 1.56 21.54 16.10
CA GLU A 498 2.69 22.37 16.52
C GLU A 498 4.04 21.67 16.29
N ASP A 499 4.09 20.34 16.37
CA ASP A 499 5.32 19.54 16.22
C ASP A 499 5.57 19.04 14.79
N VAL A 500 4.53 19.03 13.93
CA VAL A 500 4.57 18.41 12.60
C VAL A 500 4.46 19.44 11.50
N ILE A 501 3.39 20.24 11.50
CA ILE A 501 3.05 21.13 10.39
C ILE A 501 3.82 22.45 10.51
N ILE A 502 3.82 23.07 11.70
CA ILE A 502 4.45 24.38 11.92
C ILE A 502 5.96 24.39 11.61
N PRO A 503 6.77 23.42 12.05
CA PRO A 503 8.21 23.43 11.77
C PRO A 503 8.52 23.30 10.27
N ALA A 504 7.68 22.58 9.53
CA ALA A 504 7.81 22.46 8.08
C ALA A 504 7.44 23.76 7.38
N LEU A 505 6.34 24.42 7.77
CA LEU A 505 5.92 25.70 7.20
C LEU A 505 6.94 26.82 7.43
N LYS A 506 7.61 26.83 8.59
CA LYS A 506 8.69 27.80 8.90
C LYS A 506 9.88 27.73 7.93
N GLN A 507 9.97 26.71 7.08
CA GLN A 507 10.99 26.62 6.03
C GLN A 507 10.73 27.56 4.85
N ASP A 508 9.48 27.98 4.64
CA ASP A 508 9.12 29.07 3.74
C ASP A 508 9.15 30.40 4.52
N PRO A 509 10.05 31.36 4.25
CA PRO A 509 10.12 32.61 5.01
C PRO A 509 8.85 33.48 4.89
N ASN A 510 8.02 33.23 3.89
CA ASN A 510 6.83 34.00 3.57
C ASN A 510 5.52 33.26 3.89
N TRP A 511 5.55 32.09 4.54
CA TRP A 511 4.37 31.28 4.82
C TRP A 511 3.23 32.05 5.51
N ALA A 512 3.58 32.97 6.42
CA ALA A 512 2.62 33.76 7.17
C ALA A 512 1.92 34.81 6.30
N ASN A 513 2.54 35.31 5.23
CA ASN A 513 1.96 36.35 4.39
C ASN A 513 0.66 35.89 3.71
N TYR A 514 0.51 34.57 3.48
CA TYR A 514 -0.72 33.97 2.95
C TYR A 514 -1.90 34.00 3.93
N LEU A 515 -1.63 34.27 5.22
CA LEU A 515 -2.62 34.37 6.30
C LEU A 515 -2.85 35.82 6.74
N ASP A 516 -2.48 36.80 5.91
CA ASP A 516 -2.82 38.20 6.15
C ASP A 516 -4.26 38.47 5.71
N ARG A 517 -5.00 39.37 6.39
CA ARG A 517 -6.35 39.81 6.01
C ARG A 517 -6.44 40.24 4.55
N GLN A 518 -5.37 40.78 3.97
CA GLN A 518 -5.32 41.20 2.58
C GLN A 518 -5.37 40.03 1.57
N GLN A 519 -5.23 38.78 2.03
CA GLN A 519 -5.18 37.59 1.18
C GLN A 519 -6.46 36.73 1.25
N VAL A 520 -7.49 37.13 2.01
CA VAL A 520 -8.76 36.36 2.16
C VAL A 520 -9.43 36.08 0.81
N TRP A 521 -9.48 37.11 -0.06
CA TRP A 521 -10.07 37.04 -1.40
C TRP A 521 -9.17 36.31 -2.42
N ASN A 522 -7.88 36.13 -2.13
CA ASN A 522 -6.94 35.52 -3.06
C ASN A 522 -7.25 34.03 -3.24
N GLN A 523 -7.62 33.65 -4.47
CA GLN A 523 -7.91 32.26 -4.85
C GLN A 523 -6.64 31.47 -5.19
N SER A 524 -5.53 32.16 -5.47
CA SER A 524 -4.23 31.55 -5.70
C SER A 524 -3.50 31.36 -4.38
N ARG A 525 -3.63 30.16 -3.81
CA ARG A 525 -3.16 29.83 -2.46
C ARG A 525 -2.09 28.75 -2.50
N PRO A 526 -1.19 28.68 -1.52
CA PRO A 526 -0.21 27.60 -1.47
C PRO A 526 -0.91 26.23 -1.28
N PRO A 527 -0.32 25.12 -1.76
CA PRO A 527 -0.95 23.80 -1.74
C PRO A 527 -1.39 23.33 -0.33
N TRP A 528 -0.62 23.66 0.71
CA TRP A 528 -0.93 23.31 2.08
C TRP A 528 -2.18 24.03 2.61
N LEU A 529 -2.39 25.30 2.23
CA LEU A 529 -3.56 26.08 2.65
C LEU A 529 -4.82 25.59 1.94
N ASN A 530 -4.70 25.33 0.62
CA ASN A 530 -5.79 24.70 -0.14
C ASN A 530 -6.22 23.36 0.48
N ALA A 531 -5.27 22.54 0.93
CA ALA A 531 -5.57 21.26 1.58
C ALA A 531 -6.41 21.41 2.86
N LEU A 532 -6.19 22.46 3.66
CA LEU A 532 -6.99 22.75 4.86
C LEU A 532 -8.39 23.28 4.53
N MET A 533 -8.55 23.95 3.40
CA MET A 533 -9.81 24.59 3.00
C MET A 533 -10.77 23.63 2.27
N VAL A 534 -10.26 22.64 1.53
CA VAL A 534 -11.08 21.71 0.74
C VAL A 534 -12.18 21.02 1.55
N PRO A 535 -11.92 20.44 2.74
CA PRO A 535 -12.98 19.85 3.57
C PRO A 535 -14.07 20.86 3.97
N LEU A 536 -13.68 22.12 4.20
CA LEU A 536 -14.61 23.19 4.57
C LEU A 536 -15.48 23.61 3.40
N ILE A 537 -14.90 23.74 2.20
CA ILE A 537 -15.61 24.14 0.97
C ILE A 537 -16.76 23.17 0.66
N SER A 538 -16.60 21.86 0.90
CA SER A 538 -17.71 20.91 0.73
C SER A 538 -18.88 21.12 1.69
N MET A 539 -18.67 21.83 2.80
CA MET A 539 -19.71 22.13 3.80
C MET A 539 -20.33 23.53 3.62
N MET A 540 -19.70 24.42 2.85
CA MET A 540 -20.16 25.80 2.64
C MET A 540 -21.46 25.98 1.83
N PRO A 541 -21.89 25.09 0.89
CA PRO A 541 -23.07 25.33 0.08
C PRO A 541 -24.35 25.63 0.89
N SER A 542 -24.56 24.93 2.01
CA SER A 542 -25.72 25.16 2.88
C SER A 542 -25.68 26.54 3.54
N ILE A 543 -24.50 27.04 3.91
CA ILE A 543 -24.33 28.39 4.48
C ILE A 543 -24.59 29.43 3.41
N VAL A 544 -24.07 29.21 2.19
CA VAL A 544 -24.27 30.11 1.07
C VAL A 544 -25.76 30.25 0.71
N GLU A 545 -26.51 29.14 0.63
CA GLU A 545 -27.95 29.17 0.39
C GLU A 545 -28.69 29.94 1.50
N THR A 546 -28.35 29.69 2.76
CA THR A 546 -28.95 30.37 3.91
C THR A 546 -28.71 31.89 3.87
N LEU A 547 -27.50 32.33 3.50
CA LEU A 547 -27.16 33.75 3.39
C LEU A 547 -27.86 34.41 2.20
N LEU A 548 -27.93 33.73 1.06
CA LEU A 548 -28.65 34.22 -0.12
C LEU A 548 -30.14 34.40 0.18
N ASP A 549 -30.76 33.46 0.88
CA ASP A 549 -32.17 33.55 1.24
C ASP A 549 -32.45 34.61 2.31
N ALA A 550 -31.53 34.82 3.24
CA ALA A 550 -31.61 35.93 4.20
C ALA A 550 -31.59 37.30 3.48
N VAL A 551 -30.69 37.48 2.51
CA VAL A 551 -30.62 38.74 1.74
C VAL A 551 -31.86 38.93 0.85
N LYS A 552 -32.36 37.86 0.21
CA LYS A 552 -33.61 37.91 -0.58
C LYS A 552 -34.83 38.30 0.28
N THR A 553 -34.85 37.89 1.55
CA THR A 553 -35.94 38.22 2.49
C THR A 553 -35.78 39.61 3.12
N GLY A 554 -34.76 40.38 2.72
CA GLY A 554 -34.56 41.77 3.12
C GLY A 554 -33.58 41.97 4.29
N ALA A 555 -32.80 40.95 4.67
CA ALA A 555 -31.74 41.13 5.66
C ALA A 555 -30.67 42.10 5.14
N SER A 556 -30.23 43.02 6.02
CA SER A 556 -29.07 43.88 5.75
C SER A 556 -27.78 43.06 5.69
N MET A 557 -26.74 43.57 5.01
CA MET A 557 -25.42 42.92 4.98
C MET A 557 -24.85 42.70 6.38
N TYR A 558 -25.10 43.61 7.31
CA TYR A 558 -24.75 43.46 8.72
C TYR A 558 -25.40 42.23 9.37
N GLN A 559 -26.71 42.06 9.17
CA GLN A 559 -27.44 40.89 9.67
C GLN A 559 -26.96 39.60 8.99
N ALA A 560 -26.64 39.66 7.70
CA ALA A 560 -26.08 38.53 6.96
C ALA A 560 -24.69 38.11 7.50
N MET A 561 -23.80 39.05 7.83
CA MET A 561 -22.49 38.74 8.43
C MET A 561 -22.63 38.17 9.85
N SER A 562 -23.55 38.71 10.64
CA SER A 562 -23.89 38.13 11.96
C SER A 562 -24.42 36.69 11.82
N LEU A 563 -25.23 36.43 10.79
CA LEU A 563 -25.73 35.08 10.50
C LEU A 563 -24.61 34.15 10.05
N ALA A 564 -23.66 34.63 9.23
CA ALA A 564 -22.49 33.85 8.81
C ALA A 564 -21.63 33.41 10.01
N LEU A 565 -21.37 34.32 10.96
CA LEU A 565 -20.64 34.00 12.20
C LEU A 565 -21.40 32.99 13.09
N ALA A 566 -22.72 33.09 13.16
CA ALA A 566 -23.54 32.09 13.85
C ALA A 566 -23.44 30.72 13.16
N CYS A 567 -23.53 30.68 11.83
CA CYS A 567 -23.34 29.45 11.05
C CYS A 567 -21.94 28.85 11.25
N PHE A 568 -20.88 29.67 11.29
CA PHE A 568 -19.52 29.21 11.59
C PHE A 568 -19.40 28.62 12.99
N THR A 569 -20.08 29.23 13.97
CA THR A 569 -20.12 28.72 15.34
C THR A 569 -20.83 27.38 15.43
N GLU A 570 -21.83 27.08 14.61
CA GLU A 570 -22.44 25.74 14.55
C GLU A 570 -21.59 24.74 13.73
N LEU A 571 -20.93 25.22 12.66
CA LEU A 571 -20.12 24.38 11.76
C LEU A 571 -18.93 23.72 12.46
N HIS A 572 -18.43 24.28 13.56
CA HIS A 572 -17.29 23.69 14.28
C HIS A 572 -17.59 22.26 14.78
N VAL A 573 -18.86 21.90 14.99
CA VAL A 573 -19.28 20.56 15.46
C VAL A 573 -19.05 19.48 14.39
N THR A 574 -19.20 19.83 13.12
CA THR A 574 -19.00 18.91 11.98
C THR A 574 -17.60 19.02 11.36
N THR A 575 -16.85 20.07 11.70
CA THR A 575 -15.50 20.28 11.20
C THR A 575 -14.51 19.30 11.86
N PRO A 576 -13.62 18.66 11.08
CA PRO A 576 -12.57 17.80 11.64
C PRO A 576 -11.75 18.53 12.72
N MET A 577 -11.72 17.96 13.93
CA MET A 577 -11.07 18.55 15.11
C MET A 577 -9.59 18.90 14.86
N THR A 578 -8.92 18.12 14.03
CA THR A 578 -7.51 18.30 13.62
C THR A 578 -7.30 19.56 12.78
N ILE A 579 -8.28 19.97 11.95
CA ILE A 579 -8.22 21.25 11.20
C ILE A 579 -8.33 22.41 12.18
N LEU A 580 -9.26 22.34 13.15
CA LEU A 580 -9.43 23.37 14.18
C LEU A 580 -8.14 23.53 15.00
N ARG A 581 -7.54 22.42 15.44
CA ARG A 581 -6.24 22.42 16.13
C ARG A 581 -5.13 23.03 15.29
N THR A 582 -5.09 22.72 13.99
CA THR A 582 -4.06 23.25 13.07
C THR A 582 -4.22 24.76 12.90
N ALA A 583 -5.44 25.26 12.73
CA ALA A 583 -5.72 26.69 12.63
C ALA A 583 -5.34 27.45 13.92
N LEU A 584 -5.66 26.91 15.10
CA LEU A 584 -5.25 27.50 16.38
C LEU A 584 -3.73 27.47 16.58
N ALA A 585 -3.07 26.38 16.20
CA ALA A 585 -1.61 26.27 16.26
C ALA A 585 -0.91 27.27 15.31
N LEU A 586 -1.48 27.48 14.12
CA LEU A 586 -1.03 28.52 13.19
C LEU A 586 -1.19 29.90 13.83
N ASN A 587 -2.37 30.21 14.40
CA ASN A 587 -2.67 31.50 15.02
C ASN A 587 -1.64 31.90 16.09
N LYS A 588 -1.20 30.94 16.93
CA LYS A 588 -0.16 31.17 17.95
C LYS A 588 1.24 31.42 17.39
N ASN A 589 1.53 30.93 16.18
CA ASN A 589 2.85 30.99 15.56
C ASN A 589 2.97 32.07 14.47
N VAL A 590 1.89 32.81 14.19
CA VAL A 590 1.92 33.92 13.24
C VAL A 590 2.85 35.03 13.76
N PRO A 591 3.80 35.54 12.95
CA PRO A 591 4.66 36.65 13.34
C PRO A 591 3.86 37.96 13.50
N ALA A 592 4.30 38.86 14.37
CA ALA A 592 3.62 40.13 14.68
C ALA A 592 3.38 41.06 13.47
N ARG A 593 4.03 40.81 12.33
CA ARG A 593 3.82 41.58 11.08
C ARG A 593 2.57 41.18 10.31
N CYS A 594 2.03 39.99 10.55
CA CYS A 594 0.88 39.43 9.83
C CYS A 594 -0.36 39.56 10.70
N HIS A 595 -1.45 40.08 10.12
CA HIS A 595 -2.70 40.33 10.84
C HIS A 595 -3.81 39.52 10.17
N PRO A 596 -4.18 38.35 10.72
CA PRO A 596 -5.28 37.55 10.21
C PRO A 596 -6.63 38.28 10.35
N LEU A 597 -7.61 37.89 9.52
CA LEU A 597 -8.97 38.43 9.59
C LEU A 597 -9.56 38.26 11.01
N GLY A 598 -10.00 39.36 11.63
CA GLY A 598 -10.52 39.38 13.00
C GLY A 598 -9.53 38.88 14.06
N GLY A 599 -8.21 38.91 13.79
CA GLY A 599 -7.18 38.38 14.68
C GLY A 599 -7.17 36.85 14.82
N SER A 600 -7.89 36.14 13.94
CA SER A 600 -8.08 34.70 14.02
C SER A 600 -7.82 34.03 12.66
N VAL A 601 -6.75 33.23 12.58
CA VAL A 601 -6.46 32.38 11.40
C VAL A 601 -7.63 31.45 11.09
N LEU A 602 -8.37 30.99 12.11
CA LEU A 602 -9.54 30.14 11.93
C LEU A 602 -10.65 30.86 11.17
N LEU A 603 -10.97 32.10 11.59
CA LEU A 603 -11.95 32.93 10.90
C LEU A 603 -11.53 33.18 9.45
N GLN A 604 -10.25 33.47 9.21
CA GLN A 604 -9.71 33.65 7.87
C GLN A 604 -9.86 32.41 6.98
N ILE A 605 -9.60 31.21 7.50
CA ILE A 605 -9.76 29.96 6.74
C ILE A 605 -11.25 29.72 6.40
N PHE A 606 -12.16 29.97 7.35
CA PHE A 606 -13.61 29.80 7.15
C PHE A 606 -14.15 30.81 6.14
N SER A 607 -13.82 32.09 6.32
CA SER A 607 -14.18 33.17 5.40
C SER A 607 -13.61 32.96 4.00
N GLY A 608 -12.36 32.50 3.89
CA GLY A 608 -11.75 32.19 2.60
C GLY A 608 -12.42 31.01 1.88
N ALA A 609 -12.92 30.01 2.62
CA ALA A 609 -13.66 28.87 2.06
C ALA A 609 -15.04 29.32 1.58
N LEU A 610 -15.74 30.11 2.40
CA LEU A 610 -17.04 30.67 2.07
C LEU A 610 -16.97 31.60 0.85
N TYR A 611 -15.96 32.47 0.79
CA TYR A 611 -15.70 33.36 -0.34
C TYR A 611 -15.52 32.58 -1.65
N SER A 612 -14.75 31.49 -1.63
CA SER A 612 -14.59 30.63 -2.81
C SER A 612 -15.89 29.97 -3.25
N SER A 613 -16.74 29.54 -2.32
CA SER A 613 -18.05 28.98 -2.64
C SER A 613 -19.01 30.01 -3.26
N PHE A 614 -18.93 31.28 -2.84
CA PHE A 614 -19.67 32.37 -3.49
C PHE A 614 -19.20 32.61 -4.94
N LEU A 615 -17.89 32.54 -5.19
CA LEU A 615 -17.34 32.65 -6.54
C LEU A 615 -17.75 31.46 -7.44
N ASP A 616 -17.81 30.25 -6.91
CA ASP A 616 -18.25 29.08 -7.67
C ASP A 616 -19.69 29.25 -8.19
N ILE A 617 -20.58 29.89 -7.42
CA ILE A 617 -21.94 30.21 -7.88
C ILE A 617 -21.92 31.22 -9.03
N ALA A 618 -21.09 32.26 -8.93
CA ALA A 618 -20.96 33.28 -9.97
C ALA A 618 -20.43 32.69 -11.30
N THR A 619 -19.61 31.64 -11.24
CA THR A 619 -19.06 30.98 -12.44
C THR A 619 -19.98 29.91 -13.05
N ASN A 620 -20.75 29.18 -12.25
CA ASN A 620 -21.64 28.11 -12.77
C ASN A 620 -22.84 28.69 -13.54
N ASP A 621 -23.44 29.80 -13.10
CA ASP A 621 -24.60 30.41 -13.79
C ASP A 621 -24.20 31.10 -15.12
N GLN A 622 -22.92 31.50 -15.29
CA GLN A 622 -22.42 32.02 -16.57
C GLN A 622 -22.37 30.95 -17.69
N THR A 623 -22.25 29.67 -17.34
CA THR A 623 -22.25 28.58 -18.33
C THR A 623 -23.64 28.25 -18.89
N ASP A 624 -24.72 28.55 -18.15
CA ASP A 624 -26.10 28.37 -18.64
C ASP A 624 -26.58 29.58 -19.49
N ILE A 625 -26.03 30.78 -19.24
CA ILE A 625 -26.45 32.02 -19.92
C ILE A 625 -25.87 32.14 -21.35
N GLN A 626 -24.76 31.47 -21.69
CA GLN A 626 -24.22 31.48 -23.06
C GLN A 626 -25.12 30.79 -24.10
N SER A 627 -26.24 30.18 -23.70
CA SER A 627 -27.27 29.68 -24.61
C SER A 627 -28.40 30.68 -24.93
N LYS A 628 -28.42 31.87 -24.32
CA LYS A 628 -29.45 32.89 -24.61
C LYS A 628 -28.87 34.30 -24.68
N THR A 629 -28.64 34.71 -25.94
CA THR A 629 -28.73 36.07 -26.48
C THR A 629 -27.73 37.10 -25.97
N SER A 630 -26.83 37.49 -26.87
CA SER A 630 -26.10 38.75 -26.86
C SER A 630 -27.05 39.95 -26.80
N VAL A 631 -27.05 40.68 -25.68
CA VAL A 631 -27.52 42.06 -25.63
C VAL A 631 -26.51 42.86 -24.81
N GLU A 632 -25.84 43.78 -25.49
CA GLU A 632 -25.02 44.85 -24.90
C GLU A 632 -25.87 45.65 -23.91
N ILE A 633 -25.42 45.82 -22.67
CA ILE A 633 -25.93 46.88 -21.78
C ILE A 633 -24.77 47.57 -21.06
N ASN A 634 -24.81 48.89 -21.17
CA ASN A 634 -23.87 49.90 -20.70
C ASN A 634 -23.59 49.85 -19.19
N LEU A 635 -22.36 50.21 -18.83
CA LEU A 635 -21.93 50.57 -17.48
C LEU A 635 -22.63 51.87 -17.04
N GLU A 636 -23.69 51.77 -16.25
CA GLU A 636 -24.08 52.81 -15.30
C GLU A 636 -24.53 52.17 -13.98
N SER A 637 -24.07 52.76 -12.87
CA SER A 637 -24.28 52.41 -11.46
C SER A 637 -25.62 51.73 -11.15
N GLY A 638 -25.62 50.39 -11.16
CA GLY A 638 -26.82 49.58 -10.92
C GLY A 638 -27.17 49.47 -9.44
N SER A 639 -28.42 49.80 -9.08
CA SER A 639 -29.00 49.52 -7.78
C SER A 639 -28.88 48.04 -7.42
N PHE A 640 -28.42 47.73 -6.20
CA PHE A 640 -28.35 46.36 -5.68
C PHE A 640 -29.71 45.65 -5.83
N ASN A 641 -29.78 44.63 -6.67
CA ASN A 641 -30.97 43.80 -6.81
C ASN A 641 -30.81 42.52 -5.98
N PRO A 642 -31.47 42.40 -4.82
CA PRO A 642 -31.37 41.22 -3.95
C PRO A 642 -31.94 39.93 -4.56
N HIS A 643 -32.70 40.02 -5.67
CA HIS A 643 -33.19 38.85 -6.40
C HIS A 643 -32.20 38.30 -7.44
N ASP A 644 -31.16 39.06 -7.81
CA ASP A 644 -30.08 38.56 -8.66
C ASP A 644 -29.05 37.79 -7.81
N LYS A 645 -29.01 36.47 -8.03
CA LYS A 645 -28.16 35.55 -7.27
C LYS A 645 -26.68 35.88 -7.43
N ILE A 646 -26.24 36.36 -8.59
CA ILE A 646 -24.83 36.69 -8.87
C ILE A 646 -24.45 37.99 -8.18
N ALA A 647 -25.29 39.02 -8.30
CA ALA A 647 -25.07 40.30 -7.62
C ALA A 647 -25.09 40.16 -6.09
N ALA A 648 -26.03 39.40 -5.56
CA ALA A 648 -26.11 39.08 -4.12
C ALA A 648 -24.90 38.27 -3.63
N SER A 649 -24.46 37.28 -4.41
CA SER A 649 -23.26 36.48 -4.10
C SER A 649 -21.99 37.34 -4.03
N ASN A 650 -21.79 38.22 -5.02
CA ASN A 650 -20.62 39.12 -5.05
C ASN A 650 -20.63 40.11 -3.89
N ALA A 651 -21.79 40.72 -3.59
CA ALA A 651 -21.91 41.67 -2.48
C ALA A 651 -21.70 40.99 -1.11
N LEU A 652 -22.19 39.75 -0.94
CA LEU A 652 -21.92 38.95 0.26
C LEU A 652 -20.43 38.56 0.38
N ALA A 653 -19.80 38.19 -0.73
CA ALA A 653 -18.38 37.86 -0.76
C ALA A 653 -17.49 39.05 -0.36
N GLU A 654 -17.81 40.25 -0.84
CA GLU A 654 -17.15 41.49 -0.45
C GLU A 654 -17.38 41.81 1.04
N ALA A 655 -18.63 41.72 1.51
CA ALA A 655 -18.98 41.96 2.91
C ALA A 655 -18.21 41.04 3.89
N ILE A 656 -17.95 39.80 3.52
CA ILE A 656 -17.18 38.84 4.34
C ILE A 656 -15.72 39.25 4.49
N CYS A 657 -15.13 39.86 3.46
CA CYS A 657 -13.74 40.30 3.49
C CYS A 657 -13.54 41.50 4.43
N SER A 658 -14.60 42.26 4.68
CA SER A 658 -14.62 43.44 5.55
C SER A 658 -15.32 43.21 6.90
N ILE A 659 -15.49 41.95 7.33
CA ILE A 659 -16.27 41.61 8.53
C ILE A 659 -15.73 42.22 9.84
N ASP A 660 -14.43 42.56 9.88
CA ASP A 660 -13.73 43.09 11.05
C ASP A 660 -13.41 44.60 10.98
N GLU A 661 -13.59 45.26 9.82
CA GLU A 661 -13.12 46.63 9.59
C GLU A 661 -13.82 47.68 10.46
N ASP A 662 -15.09 47.47 10.78
CA ASP A 662 -15.92 48.40 11.56
C ASP A 662 -15.98 48.08 13.06
N ASN A 663 -15.30 47.02 13.53
CA ASN A 663 -15.41 46.47 14.90
C ASN A 663 -16.85 46.14 15.38
N LYS A 664 -17.84 46.12 14.48
CA LYS A 664 -19.24 45.85 14.85
C LYS A 664 -19.48 44.39 15.21
N HIS A 665 -18.67 43.47 14.67
CA HIS A 665 -18.78 42.04 14.90
C HIS A 665 -17.74 41.48 15.89
N THR A 666 -16.89 42.33 16.51
CA THR A 666 -15.77 41.89 17.36
C THR A 666 -16.21 40.95 18.49
N ALA A 667 -17.28 41.28 19.21
CA ALA A 667 -17.81 40.42 20.28
C ALA A 667 -18.29 39.04 19.78
N GLN A 668 -18.82 38.97 18.54
CA GLN A 668 -19.25 37.71 17.93
C GLN A 668 -18.04 36.87 17.48
N ILE A 669 -17.00 37.53 16.96
CA ILE A 669 -15.73 36.89 16.57
C ILE A 669 -15.00 36.33 17.81
N ASP A 670 -14.96 37.10 18.90
CA ASP A 670 -14.37 36.66 20.17
C ASP A 670 -15.14 35.45 20.74
N TYR A 671 -16.47 35.52 20.75
CA TYR A 671 -17.33 34.41 21.17
C TYR A 671 -17.08 33.15 20.33
N PHE A 672 -17.08 33.27 18.99
CA PHE A 672 -16.78 32.18 18.06
C PHE A 672 -15.43 31.53 18.37
N THR A 673 -14.39 32.34 18.54
CA THR A 673 -13.02 31.86 18.80
C THR A 673 -12.94 31.14 20.14
N GLN A 674 -13.56 31.71 21.19
CA GLN A 674 -13.55 31.14 22.54
C GLN A 674 -14.29 29.80 22.61
N VAL A 675 -15.46 29.68 21.99
CA VAL A 675 -16.24 28.43 21.96
C VAL A 675 -15.41 27.28 21.37
N ILE A 676 -14.68 27.56 20.29
CA ILE A 676 -13.87 26.55 19.60
C ILE A 676 -12.62 26.22 20.40
N GLU A 677 -11.94 27.20 20.98
CA GLU A 677 -10.82 26.95 21.88
C GLU A 677 -11.22 26.07 23.06
N ASP A 678 -12.38 26.33 23.68
CA ASP A 678 -12.88 25.57 24.81
C ASP A 678 -13.31 24.15 24.39
N SER A 679 -13.83 23.98 23.18
CA SER A 679 -14.09 22.66 22.58
C SER A 679 -12.80 21.86 22.43
N VAL A 680 -11.76 22.45 21.83
CA VAL A 680 -10.45 21.81 21.62
C VAL A 680 -9.78 21.47 22.95
N LYS A 681 -9.82 22.38 23.94
CA LYS A 681 -9.26 22.16 25.29
C LYS A 681 -9.95 20.99 26.00
N ARG A 682 -11.27 20.86 25.91
CA ARG A 682 -12.03 19.73 26.49
C ARG A 682 -11.63 18.38 25.89
N THR A 683 -11.42 18.31 24.58
CA THR A 683 -11.01 17.06 23.92
C THR A 683 -9.58 16.65 24.29
N ASN A 684 -8.67 17.62 24.42
CA ASN A 684 -7.26 17.39 24.79
C ASN A 684 -7.08 16.83 26.21
N GLN A 685 -7.99 17.14 27.13
CA GLN A 685 -7.97 16.63 28.51
C GLN A 685 -8.38 15.16 28.62
N SER A 686 -8.82 14.51 27.53
CA SER A 686 -9.20 13.09 27.57
C SER A 686 -7.96 12.18 27.53
N PRO A 687 -7.60 11.47 28.63
CA PRO A 687 -6.40 10.62 28.69
C PRO A 687 -6.46 9.39 27.77
N ARG A 688 -7.62 9.12 27.16
CA ARG A 688 -7.81 8.08 26.14
C ARG A 688 -7.04 8.40 24.85
N CYS A 689 -6.90 9.66 24.46
CA CYS A 689 -6.40 10.05 23.14
C CYS A 689 -4.90 9.73 22.91
N VAL A 690 -4.07 9.72 23.97
CA VAL A 690 -2.61 9.53 23.86
C VAL A 690 -2.21 8.04 23.73
N LYS A 691 -2.90 7.13 24.42
CA LYS A 691 -2.62 5.67 24.38
C LYS A 691 -3.16 4.98 23.11
N LEU A 692 -3.97 5.69 22.33
CA LEU A 692 -4.69 5.17 21.17
C LEU A 692 -3.98 5.47 19.83
N LYS A 693 -2.90 6.25 19.83
CA LYS A 693 -2.20 6.76 18.63
C LYS A 693 -1.70 5.69 17.64
N ASN A 694 -1.49 4.45 18.10
CA ASN A 694 -0.98 3.33 17.28
C ASN A 694 -1.93 2.12 17.21
N MET A 695 -3.19 2.24 17.64
CA MET A 695 -4.14 1.14 17.50
C MET A 695 -4.58 0.98 16.04
N THR A 696 -4.40 -0.22 15.49
CA THR A 696 -4.79 -0.60 14.11
C THR A 696 -6.22 -0.14 13.75
N ARG A 697 -7.16 -0.23 14.69
CA ARG A 697 -8.56 0.20 14.49
C ARG A 697 -8.74 1.70 14.20
N ILE A 698 -7.90 2.56 14.79
CA ILE A 698 -7.97 4.00 14.55
C ILE A 698 -7.37 4.33 13.18
N ILE A 699 -6.27 3.67 12.82
CA ILE A 699 -5.64 3.79 11.51
C ILE A 699 -6.64 3.37 10.41
N GLU A 700 -7.36 2.27 10.61
CA GLU A 700 -8.44 1.84 9.70
C GLU A 700 -9.54 2.91 9.60
N THR A 701 -10.00 3.47 10.73
CA THR A 701 -11.04 4.50 10.74
C THR A 701 -10.63 5.75 9.95
N TYR A 702 -9.41 6.27 10.15
CA TYR A 702 -8.90 7.41 9.39
C TYR A 702 -8.75 7.09 7.90
N THR A 703 -8.35 5.86 7.59
CA THR A 703 -8.23 5.41 6.22
C THR A 703 -9.59 5.37 5.53
N ASP A 704 -10.61 4.83 6.21
CA ASP A 704 -11.98 4.79 5.70
C ASP A 704 -12.52 6.21 5.46
N GLU A 705 -12.31 7.14 6.41
CA GLU A 705 -12.69 8.56 6.28
C GLU A 705 -12.09 9.20 5.01
N LEU A 706 -10.79 8.98 4.77
CA LEU A 706 -10.12 9.45 3.57
C LEU A 706 -10.66 8.78 2.29
N LEU A 707 -10.96 7.48 2.35
CA LEU A 707 -11.46 6.72 1.20
C LEU A 707 -12.89 7.10 0.80
N PHE A 708 -13.69 7.72 1.67
CA PHE A 708 -15.04 8.20 1.31
C PHE A 708 -15.00 9.38 0.32
N THR A 709 -13.96 10.21 0.37
CA THR A 709 -13.85 11.42 -0.48
C THR A 709 -13.00 11.18 -1.73
N ASP A 710 -13.36 11.78 -2.87
CA ASP A 710 -12.52 11.71 -4.09
C ASP A 710 -11.13 12.34 -3.87
N THR A 711 -11.09 13.44 -3.13
CA THR A 711 -9.87 14.16 -2.74
C THR A 711 -8.99 13.32 -1.82
N GLY A 712 -9.57 12.62 -0.85
CA GLY A 712 -8.85 11.70 0.02
C GLY A 712 -8.30 10.47 -0.73
N ARG A 713 -9.11 9.84 -1.60
CA ARG A 713 -8.65 8.76 -2.50
C ARG A 713 -7.49 9.19 -3.39
N GLN A 714 -7.54 10.40 -3.94
CA GLN A 714 -6.46 10.94 -4.75
C GLN A 714 -5.21 11.24 -3.90
N SER A 715 -5.40 11.79 -2.70
CA SER A 715 -4.31 12.16 -1.80
C SER A 715 -3.54 10.96 -1.29
N LEU A 716 -4.24 9.87 -0.94
CA LEU A 716 -3.62 8.60 -0.58
C LEU A 716 -2.73 8.06 -1.70
N LYS A 717 -3.20 8.10 -2.95
CA LYS A 717 -2.45 7.62 -4.13
C LYS A 717 -1.20 8.44 -4.40
N ILE A 718 -1.33 9.77 -4.42
CA ILE A 718 -0.21 10.67 -4.66
C ILE A 718 0.85 10.50 -3.57
N THR A 719 0.40 10.46 -2.31
CA THR A 719 1.31 10.34 -1.15
C THR A 719 2.01 8.98 -1.13
N HIS A 720 1.29 7.90 -1.45
CA HIS A 720 1.87 6.55 -1.56
C HIS A 720 2.95 6.50 -2.64
N GLU A 721 2.62 6.92 -3.86
CA GLU A 721 3.56 6.88 -4.99
C GLU A 721 4.77 7.80 -4.75
N TYR A 722 4.56 8.99 -4.18
CA TYR A 722 5.66 9.89 -3.81
C TYR A 722 6.55 9.29 -2.72
N LEU A 723 5.96 8.67 -1.69
CA LEU A 723 6.70 7.98 -0.63
C LEU A 723 7.52 6.82 -1.20
N LEU A 724 6.98 6.01 -2.12
CA LEU A 724 7.74 4.93 -2.74
C LEU A 724 8.94 5.45 -3.53
N ARG A 725 8.80 6.55 -4.29
CA ARG A 725 9.90 7.19 -5.02
C ARG A 725 10.95 7.84 -4.09
N ALA A 726 10.50 8.36 -2.95
CA ALA A 726 11.37 8.94 -1.93
C ALA A 726 11.91 7.90 -0.92
N SER A 727 11.51 6.63 -1.02
CA SER A 727 11.69 5.65 0.05
C SER A 727 13.16 5.39 0.40
N ASP A 728 14.05 5.28 -0.59
CA ASP A 728 15.48 5.09 -0.33
C ASP A 728 16.12 6.30 0.38
N TRP A 729 15.65 7.51 0.08
CA TRP A 729 16.08 8.73 0.79
C TRP A 729 15.54 8.76 2.22
N VAL A 730 14.26 8.41 2.40
CA VAL A 730 13.64 8.32 3.73
C VAL A 730 14.38 7.28 4.59
N LEU A 731 14.64 6.08 4.06
CA LEU A 731 15.36 5.02 4.75
C LEU A 731 16.77 5.47 5.18
N LYS A 732 17.54 6.08 4.28
CA LYS A 732 18.87 6.64 4.62
C LYS A 732 18.81 7.71 5.71
N GLY A 733 17.78 8.57 5.70
CA GLY A 733 17.59 9.58 6.73
C GLY A 733 17.20 8.99 8.09
N LEU A 734 16.38 7.93 8.10
CA LEU A 734 16.04 7.18 9.31
C LEU A 734 17.27 6.46 9.89
N TRP A 735 18.15 5.90 9.05
CA TRP A 735 19.38 5.23 9.49
C TRP A 735 20.35 6.18 10.21
N ASN A 736 20.44 7.42 9.74
CA ASN A 736 21.33 8.45 10.28
C ASN A 736 20.74 9.24 11.45
N GLY A 737 19.69 8.73 12.11
CA GLY A 737 19.08 9.38 13.29
C GLY A 737 18.47 10.75 12.98
N GLY A 738 17.94 10.94 11.77
CA GLY A 738 17.33 12.20 11.35
C GLY A 738 18.31 13.26 10.81
N SER A 739 19.60 12.95 10.68
CA SER A 739 20.54 13.83 9.97
C SER A 739 20.25 13.79 8.46
N TYR A 740 19.57 14.84 7.97
CA TYR A 740 19.11 14.95 6.58
C TYR A 740 20.27 15.11 5.59
N PRO A 741 20.46 14.20 4.63
CA PRO A 741 21.22 14.54 3.42
C PRO A 741 20.54 15.72 2.72
N GLN A 742 21.27 16.76 2.34
CA GLN A 742 20.69 17.96 1.72
C GLN A 742 19.84 17.57 0.47
N PRO A 743 18.54 17.90 0.44
CA PRO A 743 17.62 17.44 -0.59
C PRO A 743 17.58 18.31 -1.85
N ASP A 744 18.37 19.39 -1.91
CA ASP A 744 18.16 20.52 -2.83
C ASP A 744 18.34 20.17 -4.33
N LEU A 745 18.85 18.98 -4.66
CA LEU A 745 19.12 18.55 -6.04
C LEU A 745 18.26 17.37 -6.53
N ILE A 746 17.45 16.71 -5.68
CA ILE A 746 16.80 15.45 -6.06
C ILE A 746 15.31 15.67 -6.30
N ASP A 747 14.85 15.62 -7.55
CA ASP A 747 13.42 15.59 -7.86
C ASP A 747 12.83 14.17 -7.83
N PHE A 748 12.28 13.77 -6.68
CA PHE A 748 11.58 12.48 -6.50
C PHE A 748 10.38 12.29 -7.45
N SER A 749 9.90 13.38 -8.06
CA SER A 749 8.81 13.39 -9.04
C SER A 749 9.18 12.69 -10.35
N GLU A 750 10.47 12.68 -10.71
CA GLU A 750 10.97 12.12 -11.97
C GLU A 750 11.65 10.77 -11.80
N ILE A 751 11.90 10.34 -10.55
CA ILE A 751 12.50 9.04 -10.26
C ILE A 751 11.48 7.96 -10.61
N PRO A 752 11.73 7.10 -11.61
CA PRO A 752 10.88 5.96 -11.86
C PRO A 752 11.00 4.98 -10.70
N LEU A 753 9.91 4.26 -10.40
CA LEU A 753 9.97 3.03 -9.60
C LEU A 753 10.80 1.99 -10.39
N LYS A 754 12.14 2.10 -10.34
CA LYS A 754 13.02 1.21 -11.08
C LYS A 754 13.06 -0.13 -10.39
N ALA A 755 12.55 -1.17 -11.05
CA ALA A 755 12.95 -2.52 -10.75
C ALA A 755 14.45 -2.68 -11.06
N LYS A 756 15.19 -3.37 -10.20
CA LYS A 756 16.59 -3.70 -10.45
C LYS A 756 16.67 -4.56 -11.72
N PRO A 757 17.66 -4.35 -12.61
CA PRO A 757 17.76 -5.15 -13.82
C PRO A 757 18.00 -6.62 -13.46
N LEU A 758 17.53 -7.54 -14.31
CA LEU A 758 17.62 -8.98 -14.06
C LEU A 758 19.06 -9.44 -13.76
N THR A 759 20.03 -8.90 -14.51
CA THR A 759 21.46 -9.18 -14.31
C THR A 759 21.97 -8.77 -12.93
N HIS A 760 21.43 -7.69 -12.35
CA HIS A 760 21.77 -7.27 -11.00
C HIS A 760 21.15 -8.21 -9.96
N ILE A 761 19.87 -8.55 -10.12
CA ILE A 761 19.16 -9.48 -9.22
C ILE A 761 19.86 -10.86 -9.18
N MET A 762 20.41 -11.30 -10.31
CA MET A 762 21.10 -12.59 -10.42
C MET A 762 22.37 -12.69 -9.55
N PHE A 763 23.09 -11.59 -9.36
CA PHE A 763 24.37 -11.58 -8.63
C PHE A 763 24.32 -10.90 -7.26
N HIS A 764 23.20 -10.25 -6.91
CA HIS A 764 23.07 -9.49 -5.67
C HIS A 764 21.79 -9.85 -4.92
N ILE A 765 21.92 -9.98 -3.60
CA ILE A 765 20.81 -9.92 -2.65
C ILE A 765 20.60 -8.44 -2.33
N GLU A 766 19.56 -7.85 -2.88
CA GLU A 766 19.40 -6.39 -2.93
C GLU A 766 20.64 -5.68 -3.49
N ASP A 767 21.49 -5.07 -2.67
CA ASP A 767 22.71 -4.33 -3.06
C ASP A 767 23.98 -5.00 -2.50
N THR A 768 23.88 -6.25 -2.03
CA THR A 768 25.01 -7.04 -1.52
C THR A 768 25.29 -8.22 -2.42
N ASP A 769 26.55 -8.41 -2.79
CA ASP A 769 26.99 -9.57 -3.55
C ASP A 769 26.77 -10.85 -2.75
N PHE A 770 26.36 -11.94 -3.41
CA PHE A 770 26.22 -13.25 -2.77
C PHE A 770 27.51 -13.72 -2.10
N ASP A 771 28.66 -13.38 -2.67
CA ASP A 771 29.96 -13.86 -2.20
C ASP A 771 30.53 -13.02 -1.05
N GLN A 772 29.86 -11.92 -0.65
CA GLN A 772 30.36 -10.96 0.34
C GLN A 772 30.64 -11.60 1.71
N PHE A 773 29.90 -12.65 2.10
CA PHE A 773 30.11 -13.33 3.37
C PHE A 773 31.46 -14.06 3.44
N LEU A 774 31.97 -14.59 2.33
CA LEU A 774 33.29 -15.25 2.27
C LEU A 774 34.40 -14.28 2.67
N THR A 775 34.34 -13.05 2.16
CA THR A 775 35.33 -11.99 2.47
C THR A 775 35.20 -11.48 3.90
N ASN A 776 33.98 -11.37 4.42
CA ASN A 776 33.71 -10.81 5.75
C ASN A 776 33.66 -11.87 6.86
N TYR A 777 33.91 -13.13 6.54
CA TYR A 777 33.75 -14.26 7.46
C TYR A 777 34.52 -14.06 8.78
N GLU A 778 35.80 -13.70 8.71
CA GLU A 778 36.65 -13.47 9.89
C GLU A 778 36.26 -12.22 10.68
N SER A 779 35.70 -11.21 10.00
CA SER A 779 35.25 -9.95 10.62
C SER A 779 33.93 -10.08 11.38
N THR A 780 33.23 -11.22 11.23
CA THR A 780 31.95 -11.48 11.86
C THR A 780 32.12 -11.68 13.36
N ASN A 781 31.33 -10.99 14.19
CA ASN A 781 31.41 -11.10 15.65
C ASN A 781 30.70 -12.36 16.17
N TRP A 782 31.29 -13.52 15.93
CA TRP A 782 30.76 -14.83 16.31
C TRP A 782 30.50 -14.96 17.81
N LYS A 783 31.39 -14.41 18.65
CA LYS A 783 31.23 -14.43 20.12
C LYS A 783 29.92 -13.80 20.56
N LYS A 784 29.58 -12.63 20.01
CA LYS A 784 28.32 -11.94 20.31
C LYS A 784 27.11 -12.72 19.81
N ILE A 785 27.20 -13.30 18.62
CA ILE A 785 26.10 -14.08 18.06
C ILE A 785 25.83 -15.34 18.90
N LEU A 786 26.89 -16.01 19.36
CA LEU A 786 26.80 -17.18 20.25
C LEU A 786 26.27 -16.84 21.66
N THR A 787 26.10 -15.57 22.01
CA THR A 787 25.44 -15.16 23.26
C THR A 787 23.93 -14.94 23.11
N MET A 788 23.39 -15.00 21.89
CA MET A 788 21.97 -14.74 21.64
C MET A 788 21.10 -15.98 21.95
N PRO A 789 20.02 -15.85 22.74
CA PRO A 789 19.09 -16.94 23.04
C PRO A 789 18.28 -17.35 21.81
N LEU A 790 18.32 -18.65 21.48
CA LEU A 790 17.68 -19.25 20.30
C LEU A 790 16.72 -20.39 20.67
N SER A 791 16.52 -20.69 21.95
CA SER A 791 15.71 -21.81 22.44
C SER A 791 16.18 -23.18 21.90
N VAL A 792 17.48 -23.37 21.69
CA VAL A 792 18.04 -24.62 21.14
C VAL A 792 18.11 -25.70 22.23
N ASN A 793 17.82 -26.96 21.88
CA ASN A 793 18.06 -28.09 22.79
C ASN A 793 19.55 -28.50 22.80
N VAL A 794 20.07 -28.89 23.97
CA VAL A 794 21.45 -29.37 24.17
C VAL A 794 21.80 -30.51 23.21
N GLU A 795 20.88 -31.46 23.04
CA GLU A 795 21.08 -32.59 22.11
C GLU A 795 21.23 -32.12 20.66
N ARG A 796 20.44 -31.10 20.28
CA ARG A 796 20.49 -30.50 18.95
C ARG A 796 21.82 -29.79 18.73
N ALA A 797 22.24 -28.94 19.66
CA ALA A 797 23.53 -28.25 19.63
C ALA A 797 24.70 -29.26 19.51
N ARG A 798 24.66 -30.33 20.30
CA ARG A 798 25.63 -31.44 20.23
C ARG A 798 25.65 -32.10 18.87
N SER A 799 24.48 -32.47 18.33
CA SER A 799 24.36 -33.15 17.04
C SER A 799 24.93 -32.31 15.88
N GLN A 800 24.71 -30.99 15.93
CA GLN A 800 25.20 -30.07 14.91
C GLN A 800 26.71 -29.82 15.05
N THR A 801 27.22 -29.71 16.27
CA THR A 801 28.67 -29.54 16.53
C THR A 801 29.46 -30.76 16.08
N LEU A 802 28.97 -31.98 16.36
CA LEU A 802 29.64 -33.23 15.96
C LEU A 802 29.56 -33.52 14.45
N ALA A 803 28.72 -32.79 13.73
CA ALA A 803 28.59 -32.91 12.27
C ALA A 803 29.66 -32.15 11.48
N ARG A 804 30.49 -31.37 12.18
CA ARG A 804 31.54 -30.52 11.62
C ARG A 804 32.62 -31.33 10.85
N PRO A 805 33.12 -30.83 9.70
CA PRO A 805 34.17 -31.51 8.92
C PRO A 805 35.45 -31.75 9.72
N GLU A 806 35.82 -30.80 10.59
CA GLU A 806 37.05 -30.83 11.38
C GLU A 806 37.10 -32.04 12.35
N PHE A 807 35.94 -32.56 12.76
CA PHE A 807 35.84 -33.72 13.65
C PHE A 807 36.04 -35.05 12.92
N LYS A 808 35.93 -35.06 11.59
CA LYS A 808 36.17 -36.25 10.75
C LYS A 808 37.62 -36.31 10.27
N ASN A 809 38.16 -35.17 9.85
CA ASN A 809 39.49 -35.07 9.24
C ASN A 809 40.53 -34.45 10.18
N VAL A 810 40.61 -34.94 11.42
CA VAL A 810 41.48 -34.38 12.48
C VAL A 810 42.98 -34.40 12.09
N GLY A 811 43.37 -35.27 11.16
CA GLY A 811 44.74 -35.39 10.65
C GLY A 811 45.18 -34.22 9.77
N GLU A 812 44.24 -33.52 9.11
CA GLU A 812 44.51 -32.41 8.18
C GLU A 812 44.60 -31.05 8.90
N LEU A 813 44.22 -31.01 10.18
CA LEU A 813 44.22 -29.80 11.01
C LEU A 813 45.60 -29.48 11.60
N SER A 814 45.83 -28.21 11.92
CA SER A 814 46.99 -27.77 12.71
C SER A 814 46.98 -28.40 14.12
N GLN A 815 48.12 -28.32 14.82
CA GLN A 815 48.25 -28.89 16.15
C GLN A 815 47.30 -28.22 17.16
N GLU A 816 47.16 -26.89 17.10
CA GLU A 816 46.30 -26.11 18.01
C GLU A 816 44.81 -26.45 17.78
N GLU A 817 44.37 -26.48 16.53
CA GLU A 817 42.99 -26.86 16.17
C GLU A 817 42.66 -28.29 16.59
N ARG A 818 43.62 -29.21 16.49
CA ARG A 818 43.46 -30.61 16.93
C ARG A 818 43.21 -30.70 18.43
N GLU A 819 43.90 -29.90 19.24
CA GLU A 819 43.68 -29.84 20.69
C GLU A 819 42.30 -29.27 21.02
N VAL A 820 41.88 -28.23 20.30
CA VAL A 820 40.56 -27.62 20.43
C VAL A 820 39.46 -28.62 20.08
N VAL A 821 39.53 -29.29 18.92
CA VAL A 821 38.56 -30.29 18.47
C VAL A 821 38.44 -31.44 19.47
N ASN A 822 39.57 -31.95 19.98
CA ASN A 822 39.56 -33.00 21.00
C ASN A 822 38.91 -32.55 22.31
N SER A 823 39.13 -31.30 22.71
CA SER A 823 38.52 -30.72 23.92
C SER A 823 37.01 -30.54 23.76
N ILE A 824 36.55 -29.99 22.63
CA ILE A 824 35.12 -29.89 22.31
C ILE A 824 34.48 -31.29 22.23
N LYS A 825 35.15 -32.27 21.61
CA LYS A 825 34.66 -33.66 21.51
C LYS A 825 34.50 -34.29 22.89
N ARG A 826 35.41 -34.04 23.83
CA ARG A 826 35.30 -34.48 25.23
C ARG A 826 34.12 -33.83 25.93
N LEU A 827 33.96 -32.51 25.81
CA LEU A 827 32.84 -31.76 26.40
C LEU A 827 31.48 -32.23 25.87
N CYS A 828 31.39 -32.50 24.56
CA CYS A 828 30.20 -33.09 23.96
C CYS A 828 29.97 -34.52 24.48
N SER A 829 30.99 -35.30 24.82
CA SER A 829 30.87 -36.70 25.25
C SER A 829 30.61 -36.86 26.76
N SER A 830 31.03 -35.90 27.59
CA SER A 830 31.02 -36.00 29.05
C SER A 830 29.64 -35.88 29.70
N SER A 831 28.60 -35.42 28.99
CA SER A 831 27.25 -35.25 29.56
C SER A 831 26.47 -36.57 29.79
N VAL A 832 27.03 -37.72 29.42
CA VAL A 832 26.38 -39.05 29.62
C VAL A 832 26.76 -39.69 30.97
N ARG A 833 27.59 -39.06 31.81
CA ARG A 833 28.07 -39.65 33.09
C ARG A 833 27.85 -38.78 34.34
N SER A 834 26.68 -38.16 34.49
CA SER A 834 26.28 -37.55 35.78
C SER A 834 24.89 -37.98 36.27
N THR A 835 24.57 -39.27 36.15
CA THR A 835 23.42 -39.90 36.84
C THR A 835 23.80 -41.13 37.67
N ARG A 836 25.05 -41.21 38.13
CA ARG A 836 25.44 -42.09 39.25
C ARG A 836 26.62 -41.49 40.01
N PHE A 837 26.34 -40.80 41.11
CA PHE A 837 26.74 -41.22 42.47
C PHE A 837 26.41 -40.10 43.48
N LYS A 838 25.43 -40.42 44.35
CA LYS A 838 24.96 -39.77 45.59
C LYS A 838 24.31 -38.39 45.49
#